data_AF-C3ZA03-F1
#
_entry.id   AF-C3ZA03-F1
#
_cell.length_a   1.000
_cell.length_b   1.000
_cell.length_c   1.000
_cell.angle_alpha   90.00
_cell.angle_beta   90.00
_cell.angle_gamma   90.00
#
_symmetry.space_group_name_H-M   'P 1'
#
loop_
_entity.id
_entity.type
_entity.pdbx_description
1 polymer ?
#
loop_
_entity_poly.entity_id
_entity_poly.type
_entity_poly.pdbx_seq_one_letter_code
_entity_poly.pdbx_strand_id
1 'polypeptide(L)'
;MQLGHIFRKQYGQKLVYLDSFGEGWGMLSDNNALVFVDNHDNQRGHGGGGKSILTFRDSRLYKMANAFMLAFPYGFVRMMSSYYWDQWWEGGKDKNDWIGPPADRSGNTMGVSINNKGNCRNGWICEHRWRSNRNMVRFRNVAAGHGMFNWWDNGNNQIAFSRGDRAFIAINNEDRSALNATLQTGLSSGDYCDVISGDLSNGFCTGKTITVGWDGRAHIYIAVDDEDPIIAIHVGSKVCRGNGIDQGVIDPVDLVHPNPVSPTGTERTVVFINKQTLVGQDLFLRGGIGHEGRPGCTRDAVSSQCAIPISHRIGGTNTNLNSWKQGDNHLDWYGVECGQVSPPNENRVIAIPYRPWWERYQPISYHLNTRSGNDEDFRDMVHRCNQQGVRIYADVVINHMCGFGGSGHGTGGSYFNAENLDFPAVPYGSNDFNNCSTCGTSDCKVQSYDDVNQVSPPNENRVIAIPYRPWWERYQPISYHLNTRSGNDEDFRDMVHRCNQQGVRVCVSLKPPATFGSCPKLLTTFLLHFNPSLRPKELRAQGSPLVWTTNNPNNAATVNSQGYGYTPLNQWGDHYWMLDVDMDCSRTEYGWFEVKAMTIVRYPGGGVQWESDRNQGTCGGTAGGTKPYSSGNHFARCGKINAFDFDGNACTINEF
;
A
#
# COMPACT_ATOMS: atom_id res chain seq x y z
N MET A 1 -0.72 1.04 21.92
CA MET A 1 -0.89 1.24 23.39
C MET A 1 -0.64 2.69 23.80
N GLN A 2 0.59 3.18 23.71
CA GLN A 2 0.99 4.50 24.27
C GLN A 2 0.13 5.68 23.80
N LEU A 3 -0.22 5.78 22.50
CA LEU A 3 -1.10 6.83 21.98
C LEU A 3 -2.43 6.98 22.76
N GLY A 4 -3.02 5.85 23.17
CA GLY A 4 -4.30 5.83 23.87
C GLY A 4 -4.24 6.50 25.24
N HIS A 5 -3.14 6.31 25.99
CA HIS A 5 -2.95 7.00 27.27
C HIS A 5 -2.84 8.52 27.09
N ILE A 6 -2.16 8.96 26.02
CA ILE A 6 -1.95 10.38 25.72
C ILE A 6 -3.28 11.06 25.36
N PHE A 7 -4.01 10.54 24.38
CA PHE A 7 -5.28 11.14 23.94
C PHE A 7 -6.38 11.05 25.02
N ARG A 8 -6.35 10.02 25.89
CA ARG A 8 -7.21 9.93 27.08
C ARG A 8 -6.69 10.71 28.30
N LYS A 9 -5.54 11.40 28.20
CA LYS A 9 -4.89 12.18 29.28
C LYS A 9 -4.65 11.36 30.56
N GLN A 10 -4.44 10.06 30.42
CA GLN A 10 -4.22 9.12 31.54
C GLN A 10 -2.80 9.26 32.09
N TYR A 11 -2.62 9.06 33.40
CA TYR A 11 -1.31 9.05 34.06
C TYR A 11 -0.46 10.31 33.81
N GLY A 12 -1.11 11.48 33.62
CA GLY A 12 -0.43 12.75 33.35
C GLY A 12 0.13 12.88 31.94
N GLN A 13 -0.20 11.97 31.01
CA GLN A 13 0.21 12.05 29.61
C GLN A 13 -0.50 13.20 28.88
N LYS A 14 0.20 13.83 27.93
CA LYS A 14 -0.21 15.06 27.24
C LYS A 14 0.25 15.04 25.77
N LEU A 15 -0.48 15.74 24.88
CA LEU A 15 -0.11 15.78 23.45
C LEU A 15 1.28 16.37 23.19
N VAL A 16 1.77 17.31 24.01
CA VAL A 16 3.12 17.90 23.88
C VAL A 16 4.25 16.85 23.79
N TYR A 17 4.11 15.67 24.41
CA TYR A 17 5.15 14.63 24.38
C TYR A 17 5.28 13.91 23.01
N LEU A 18 4.39 14.17 22.06
CA LEU A 18 4.36 13.51 20.75
C LEU A 18 5.39 14.04 19.74
N ASP A 19 6.16 15.07 20.08
CA ASP A 19 7.22 15.66 19.23
C ASP A 19 8.27 14.63 18.77
N SER A 20 8.52 13.64 19.62
CA SER A 20 9.57 12.61 19.52
C SER A 20 8.98 11.21 19.32
N PHE A 21 7.69 11.10 19.02
CA PHE A 21 6.96 9.84 18.89
C PHE A 21 7.61 8.88 17.87
N GLY A 22 7.62 7.57 18.19
CA GLY A 22 8.29 6.55 17.38
C GLY A 22 9.66 6.20 17.97
N GLU A 23 10.73 6.31 17.17
CA GLU A 23 12.09 5.90 17.56
C GLU A 23 12.59 6.62 18.83
N GLY A 24 12.25 7.90 19.01
CA GLY A 24 12.61 8.67 20.22
C GLY A 24 11.99 8.12 21.51
N TRP A 25 10.96 7.28 21.39
CA TRP A 25 10.31 6.57 22.50
C TRP A 25 10.84 5.12 22.67
N GLY A 26 11.91 4.75 21.96
CA GLY A 26 12.47 3.40 21.97
C GLY A 26 11.66 2.38 21.17
N MET A 27 10.79 2.84 20.25
CA MET A 27 10.10 1.93 19.33
C MET A 27 11.03 1.41 18.22
N LEU A 28 10.54 0.45 17.43
CA LEU A 28 11.20 -0.02 16.21
C LEU A 28 11.50 1.15 15.25
N SER A 29 12.52 0.98 14.41
CA SER A 29 12.82 1.94 13.35
C SER A 29 11.64 2.11 12.37
N ASP A 30 11.42 3.31 11.85
CA ASP A 30 10.33 3.70 10.94
C ASP A 30 9.98 2.64 9.89
N ASN A 31 10.96 2.24 9.07
CA ASN A 31 10.80 1.26 7.98
C ASN A 31 10.44 -0.16 8.44
N ASN A 32 10.51 -0.47 9.73
CA ASN A 32 10.17 -1.77 10.32
C ASN A 32 8.90 -1.74 11.19
N ALA A 33 8.23 -0.58 11.33
CA ALA A 33 7.08 -0.41 12.21
C ALA A 33 5.74 -0.52 11.45
N LEU A 34 4.86 -1.45 11.88
CA LEU A 34 3.44 -1.45 11.52
C LEU A 34 2.65 -0.70 12.61
N VAL A 35 2.14 0.48 12.28
CA VAL A 35 1.51 1.41 13.24
C VAL A 35 -0.01 1.39 13.08
N PHE A 36 -0.73 1.24 14.20
CA PHE A 36 -2.20 1.28 14.26
C PHE A 36 -2.68 1.81 15.61
N VAL A 37 -3.82 2.49 15.63
CA VAL A 37 -4.50 2.90 16.88
C VAL A 37 -5.15 1.69 17.56
N ASP A 38 -5.83 0.87 16.76
CA ASP A 38 -6.55 -0.33 17.17
C ASP A 38 -6.50 -1.46 16.12
N ASN A 39 -7.09 -2.60 16.47
CA ASN A 39 -7.25 -3.76 15.60
C ASN A 39 -8.49 -4.56 16.07
N HIS A 40 -8.81 -5.64 15.37
CA HIS A 40 -9.98 -6.47 15.67
C HIS A 40 -9.93 -7.15 17.06
N ASP A 41 -8.76 -7.54 17.57
CA ASP A 41 -8.63 -8.13 18.92
C ASP A 41 -8.84 -7.05 19.99
N ASN A 42 -8.12 -5.94 19.85
CA ASN A 42 -8.08 -4.82 20.79
C ASN A 42 -9.43 -4.09 20.91
N GLN A 43 -10.20 -3.96 19.82
CA GLN A 43 -11.55 -3.38 19.88
C GLN A 43 -12.53 -4.18 20.75
N ARG A 44 -12.23 -5.45 21.06
CA ARG A 44 -13.05 -6.35 21.89
C ARG A 44 -12.50 -6.53 23.30
N GLY A 45 -11.46 -5.76 23.66
CA GLY A 45 -10.83 -5.82 24.98
C GLY A 45 -9.80 -6.94 25.14
N HIS A 46 -9.36 -7.57 24.04
CA HIS A 46 -8.24 -8.53 24.05
C HIS A 46 -6.90 -7.86 23.74
N GLY A 47 -5.81 -8.61 23.96
CA GLY A 47 -4.46 -8.17 23.63
C GLY A 47 -3.94 -7.03 24.50
N GLY A 48 -2.79 -6.48 24.11
CA GLY A 48 -2.11 -5.43 24.86
C GLY A 48 -2.82 -4.08 24.78
N GLY A 49 -3.11 -3.48 25.94
CA GLY A 49 -3.51 -2.08 26.10
C GLY A 49 -4.78 -1.87 26.93
N GLY A 50 -5.68 -2.85 26.94
CA GLY A 50 -6.92 -2.80 27.73
C GLY A 50 -7.66 -1.47 27.58
N LYS A 51 -7.95 -0.81 28.72
CA LYS A 51 -8.74 0.45 28.78
C LYS A 51 -8.09 1.67 28.12
N SER A 52 -6.84 1.60 27.65
CA SER A 52 -6.21 2.73 26.94
C SER A 52 -6.58 2.77 25.46
N ILE A 53 -6.91 1.62 24.86
CA ILE A 53 -7.23 1.52 23.43
C ILE A 53 -8.38 2.45 23.07
N LEU A 54 -8.19 3.23 22.01
CA LEU A 54 -9.23 4.05 21.40
C LEU A 54 -9.86 3.28 20.26
N THR A 55 -11.19 3.33 20.16
CA THR A 55 -11.95 2.60 19.15
C THR A 55 -13.00 3.51 18.51
N PHE A 56 -13.75 3.03 17.52
CA PHE A 56 -14.91 3.76 16.99
C PHE A 56 -15.93 4.20 18.06
N ARG A 57 -15.98 3.53 19.23
CA ARG A 57 -16.84 3.90 20.36
C ARG A 57 -16.39 5.18 21.07
N ASP A 58 -15.10 5.53 20.95
CA ASP A 58 -14.49 6.77 21.44
C ASP A 58 -14.35 7.81 20.30
N SER A 59 -15.31 7.85 19.37
CA SER A 59 -15.25 8.55 18.06
C SER A 59 -14.39 9.82 18.02
N ARG A 60 -14.65 10.80 18.91
CA ARG A 60 -13.87 12.06 19.04
C ARG A 60 -12.37 11.82 19.22
N LEU A 61 -12.00 11.07 20.26
CA LEU A 61 -10.61 10.77 20.58
C LEU A 61 -9.96 9.87 19.52
N TYR A 62 -10.73 8.93 18.97
CA TYR A 62 -10.26 8.00 17.96
C TYR A 62 -9.95 8.68 16.62
N LYS A 63 -10.78 9.63 16.17
CA LYS A 63 -10.49 10.46 14.99
C LYS A 63 -9.24 11.33 15.18
N MET A 64 -9.04 11.92 16.36
CA MET A 64 -7.81 12.66 16.68
C MET A 64 -6.56 11.76 16.63
N ALA A 65 -6.63 10.57 17.25
CA ALA A 65 -5.55 9.58 17.23
C ALA A 65 -5.21 9.11 15.81
N ASN A 66 -6.22 8.84 14.98
CA ASN A 66 -6.03 8.49 13.57
C ASN A 66 -5.44 9.64 12.75
N ALA A 67 -5.92 10.88 12.93
CA ALA A 67 -5.39 12.03 12.22
C ALA A 67 -3.91 12.28 12.58
N PHE A 68 -3.55 12.18 13.87
CA PHE A 68 -2.15 12.23 14.29
C PHE A 68 -1.32 11.09 13.66
N MET A 69 -1.78 9.84 13.78
CA MET A 69 -1.09 8.68 13.20
C MET A 69 -0.86 8.81 11.68
N LEU A 70 -1.83 9.36 10.95
CA LEU A 70 -1.72 9.59 9.51
C LEU A 70 -0.80 10.78 9.18
N ALA A 71 -0.84 11.85 9.98
CA ALA A 71 -0.04 13.05 9.77
C ALA A 71 1.44 12.89 10.18
N PHE A 72 1.74 12.10 11.21
CA PHE A 72 3.09 11.96 11.75
C PHE A 72 3.98 11.06 10.85
N PRO A 73 5.26 11.41 10.59
CA PRO A 73 6.16 10.67 9.71
C PRO A 73 6.74 9.42 10.37
N TYR A 74 5.89 8.46 10.74
CA TYR A 74 6.33 7.21 11.35
C TYR A 74 5.49 6.00 10.90
N GLY A 75 6.18 4.93 10.52
CA GLY A 75 5.70 3.59 10.22
C GLY A 75 4.86 3.42 8.95
N PHE A 76 4.67 2.15 8.58
CA PHE A 76 3.57 1.78 7.70
C PHE A 76 2.26 1.78 8.51
N VAL A 77 1.31 2.63 8.13
CA VAL A 77 0.07 2.82 8.90
C VAL A 77 -1.03 1.86 8.44
N ARG A 78 -1.61 1.14 9.40
CA ARG A 78 -2.83 0.34 9.22
C ARG A 78 -4.00 1.01 9.94
N MET A 79 -5.13 1.10 9.23
CA MET A 79 -6.39 1.59 9.78
C MET A 79 -7.39 0.43 9.89
N MET A 80 -8.15 0.39 10.99
CA MET A 80 -9.17 -0.62 11.21
C MET A 80 -10.43 -0.34 10.36
N SER A 81 -11.17 -1.41 10.05
CA SER A 81 -12.53 -1.32 9.51
C SER A 81 -13.38 -2.40 10.16
N SER A 82 -14.38 -1.99 10.93
CA SER A 82 -15.10 -2.85 11.86
C SER A 82 -16.62 -2.80 11.68
N TYR A 83 -17.31 -3.43 12.63
CA TYR A 83 -18.75 -3.50 12.75
C TYR A 83 -19.17 -3.30 14.20
N TYR A 84 -20.43 -2.92 14.39
CA TYR A 84 -21.06 -2.69 15.68
C TYR A 84 -21.53 -4.01 16.30
N TRP A 85 -21.40 -4.11 17.63
CA TRP A 85 -22.10 -5.09 18.45
C TRP A 85 -22.52 -4.42 19.77
N ASP A 86 -23.59 -4.90 20.38
CA ASP A 86 -23.98 -4.46 21.73
C ASP A 86 -23.08 -5.10 22.77
N GLN A 87 -22.54 -4.28 23.68
CA GLN A 87 -21.63 -4.73 24.73
C GLN A 87 -22.41 -5.05 26.00
N TRP A 88 -22.03 -6.12 26.69
CA TRP A 88 -22.60 -6.46 28.00
C TRP A 88 -21.49 -6.53 29.04
N TRP A 89 -21.32 -5.46 29.81
CA TRP A 89 -20.26 -5.35 30.80
C TRP A 89 -20.62 -6.03 32.12
N GLU A 90 -19.85 -7.04 32.50
CA GLU A 90 -19.96 -7.73 33.79
C GLU A 90 -18.56 -8.09 34.30
N GLY A 91 -18.25 -7.75 35.55
CA GLY A 91 -16.92 -7.98 36.14
C GLY A 91 -15.78 -7.20 35.45
N GLY A 92 -16.09 -6.11 34.72
CA GLY A 92 -15.11 -5.33 33.97
C GLY A 92 -14.72 -5.91 32.61
N LYS A 93 -15.40 -6.96 32.14
CA LYS A 93 -15.23 -7.58 30.82
C LYS A 93 -16.54 -7.47 30.01
N ASP A 94 -16.42 -7.25 28.70
CA ASP A 94 -17.54 -7.38 27.75
C ASP A 94 -17.86 -8.87 27.53
N LYS A 95 -19.02 -9.33 27.96
CA LYS A 95 -19.52 -10.70 27.77
C LYS A 95 -19.99 -10.97 26.33
N ASN A 96 -20.07 -9.93 25.50
CA ASN A 96 -20.40 -10.00 24.08
C ASN A 96 -19.17 -9.82 23.17
N ASP A 97 -17.95 -9.90 23.73
CA ASP A 97 -16.66 -9.85 23.02
C ASP A 97 -16.52 -10.88 21.87
N TRP A 98 -17.37 -11.92 21.84
CA TRP A 98 -17.40 -12.99 20.85
C TRP A 98 -18.23 -12.69 19.58
N ILE A 99 -19.07 -11.65 19.56
CA ILE A 99 -20.06 -11.44 18.48
C ILE A 99 -19.41 -11.30 17.09
N GLY A 100 -19.89 -12.09 16.13
CA GLY A 100 -19.45 -12.10 14.73
C GLY A 100 -19.87 -10.87 13.91
N PRO A 101 -19.32 -10.70 12.69
CA PRO A 101 -19.75 -9.64 11.78
C PRO A 101 -21.23 -9.82 11.40
N PRO A 102 -21.91 -8.75 10.94
CA PRO A 102 -23.31 -8.81 10.51
C PRO A 102 -23.55 -9.97 9.54
N ALA A 103 -24.50 -10.84 9.87
CA ALA A 103 -24.76 -12.08 9.15
C ALA A 103 -26.23 -12.24 8.76
N ASP A 104 -26.48 -12.98 7.68
CA ASP A 104 -27.82 -13.39 7.26
C ASP A 104 -28.37 -14.53 8.13
N ARG A 105 -29.60 -14.99 7.84
CA ARG A 105 -30.25 -16.10 8.57
C ARG A 105 -29.52 -17.45 8.42
N SER A 106 -28.64 -17.59 7.44
CA SER A 106 -27.84 -18.78 7.18
C SER A 106 -26.43 -18.69 7.78
N GLY A 107 -26.06 -17.55 8.38
CA GLY A 107 -24.75 -17.33 8.98
C GLY A 107 -23.67 -16.88 8.00
N ASN A 108 -24.06 -16.47 6.78
CA ASN A 108 -23.17 -15.82 5.81
C ASN A 108 -22.97 -14.35 6.20
N THR A 109 -21.79 -13.80 5.93
CA THR A 109 -21.48 -12.40 6.24
C THR A 109 -22.19 -11.49 5.25
N MET A 110 -23.01 -10.56 5.74
CA MET A 110 -23.73 -9.63 4.89
C MET A 110 -22.78 -8.61 4.25
N GLY A 111 -22.96 -8.37 2.96
CA GLY A 111 -22.22 -7.33 2.24
C GLY A 111 -22.41 -5.93 2.83
N VAL A 112 -21.41 -5.07 2.62
CA VAL A 112 -21.42 -3.69 3.10
C VAL A 112 -22.29 -2.84 2.18
N SER A 113 -23.45 -2.39 2.68
CA SER A 113 -24.28 -1.38 2.00
C SER A 113 -23.85 0.03 2.44
N ILE A 114 -23.75 0.95 1.48
CA ILE A 114 -23.35 2.35 1.70
C ILE A 114 -24.52 3.26 1.35
N ASN A 115 -24.77 4.29 2.17
CA ASN A 115 -25.80 5.29 1.91
C ASN A 115 -25.27 6.49 1.10
N ASN A 116 -26.16 7.37 0.64
CA ASN A 116 -25.82 8.55 -0.18
C ASN A 116 -24.92 9.59 0.54
N LYS A 117 -24.65 9.42 1.85
CA LYS A 117 -23.71 10.23 2.64
C LYS A 117 -22.34 9.55 2.82
N GLY A 118 -22.11 8.39 2.20
CA GLY A 118 -20.88 7.60 2.31
C GLY A 118 -20.79 6.72 3.56
N ASN A 119 -21.82 6.71 4.42
CA ASN A 119 -21.83 5.94 5.66
C ASN A 119 -22.31 4.51 5.40
N CYS A 120 -21.68 3.55 6.06
CA CYS A 120 -22.08 2.15 6.01
C CYS A 120 -23.39 1.87 6.77
N ARG A 121 -24.05 0.78 6.38
CA ARG A 121 -25.32 0.28 6.92
C ARG A 121 -25.17 -1.16 7.46
N ASN A 122 -26.26 -1.73 7.93
CA ASN A 122 -26.35 -3.14 8.36
C ASN A 122 -25.35 -3.51 9.47
N GLY A 123 -25.07 -2.57 10.39
CA GLY A 123 -24.12 -2.77 11.49
C GLY A 123 -22.64 -2.56 11.14
N TRP A 124 -22.28 -2.30 9.88
CA TRP A 124 -20.89 -1.97 9.52
C TRP A 124 -20.51 -0.54 9.94
N ILE A 125 -19.35 -0.35 10.57
CA ILE A 125 -18.86 0.96 11.04
C ILE A 125 -18.07 1.69 9.95
N CYS A 126 -17.19 0.96 9.24
CA CYS A 126 -16.36 1.48 8.15
C CYS A 126 -15.55 2.75 8.52
N GLU A 127 -14.76 2.68 9.58
CA GLU A 127 -13.90 3.78 10.08
C GLU A 127 -13.06 4.39 8.94
N HIS A 128 -12.55 3.56 8.02
CA HIS A 128 -11.80 3.97 6.82
C HIS A 128 -12.57 4.90 5.85
N ARG A 129 -13.91 4.96 5.90
CA ARG A 129 -14.75 5.81 5.03
C ARG A 129 -15.13 7.14 5.65
N TRP A 130 -14.96 7.28 6.97
CA TRP A 130 -15.23 8.52 7.68
C TRP A 130 -14.41 9.65 7.05
N ARG A 131 -15.03 10.82 6.83
CA ARG A 131 -14.43 11.92 6.04
C ARG A 131 -13.03 12.29 6.50
N SER A 132 -12.88 12.55 7.80
CA SER A 132 -11.58 12.85 8.41
C SER A 132 -10.55 11.77 8.14
N ASN A 133 -10.89 10.48 8.34
CA ASN A 133 -9.97 9.36 8.10
C ASN A 133 -9.56 9.23 6.61
N ARG A 134 -10.52 9.19 5.67
CA ARG A 134 -10.20 9.04 4.23
C ARG A 134 -9.40 10.23 3.70
N ASN A 135 -9.70 11.44 4.17
CA ASN A 135 -9.01 12.65 3.73
C ASN A 135 -7.61 12.74 4.36
N MET A 136 -7.42 12.25 5.59
CA MET A 136 -6.10 12.14 6.21
C MET A 136 -5.22 11.04 5.58
N VAL A 137 -5.79 10.03 4.91
CA VAL A 137 -5.01 9.14 4.02
C VAL A 137 -4.47 9.91 2.81
N ARG A 138 -5.28 10.79 2.20
CA ARG A 138 -4.80 11.70 1.13
C ARG A 138 -3.73 12.66 1.65
N PHE A 139 -3.91 13.23 2.85
CA PHE A 139 -2.89 14.04 3.53
C PHE A 139 -1.57 13.29 3.66
N ARG A 140 -1.57 12.06 4.19
CA ARG A 140 -0.36 11.24 4.35
C ARG A 140 0.34 11.00 3.00
N ASN A 141 -0.43 10.75 1.95
CA ASN A 141 0.11 10.54 0.59
C ASN A 141 0.71 11.81 -0.01
N VAL A 142 0.13 13.00 0.23
CA VAL A 142 0.66 14.30 -0.20
C VAL A 142 1.91 14.68 0.58
N ALA A 143 2.00 14.29 1.86
CA ALA A 143 3.13 14.53 2.75
C ALA A 143 4.24 13.45 2.67
N ALA A 144 4.11 12.45 1.80
CA ALA A 144 5.04 11.31 1.73
C ALA A 144 6.47 11.77 1.41
N GLY A 145 7.47 11.25 2.13
CA GLY A 145 8.89 11.62 1.99
C GLY A 145 9.31 12.88 2.76
N HIS A 146 8.39 13.70 3.26
CA HIS A 146 8.73 14.89 4.04
C HIS A 146 8.77 14.59 5.55
N GLY A 147 9.79 15.08 6.27
CA GLY A 147 9.89 14.99 7.73
C GLY A 147 8.85 15.85 8.47
N MET A 148 8.96 15.92 9.81
CA MET A 148 8.18 16.83 10.64
C MET A 148 8.93 18.16 10.79
N PHE A 149 8.24 19.28 10.63
CA PHE A 149 8.78 20.64 10.72
C PHE A 149 7.77 21.58 11.41
N ASN A 150 8.23 22.74 11.89
CA ASN A 150 7.37 23.76 12.52
C ASN A 150 6.49 23.20 13.64
N TRP A 151 7.05 22.36 14.51
CA TRP A 151 6.35 21.89 15.71
C TRP A 151 5.98 23.08 16.60
N TRP A 152 4.75 23.08 17.08
CA TRP A 152 4.21 24.03 18.03
C TRP A 152 3.31 23.29 19.03
N ASP A 153 3.35 23.71 20.29
CA ASP A 153 2.45 23.24 21.33
C ASP A 153 2.20 24.34 22.38
N ASN A 154 1.22 24.09 23.26
CA ASN A 154 0.88 24.98 24.38
C ASN A 154 1.46 24.53 25.74
N GLY A 155 2.45 23.63 25.76
CA GLY A 155 2.94 22.93 26.96
C GLY A 155 1.97 21.88 27.52
N ASN A 156 0.88 21.57 26.81
CA ASN A 156 -0.19 20.72 27.30
C ASN A 156 -0.87 19.90 26.18
N ASN A 157 -2.15 20.15 25.87
CA ASN A 157 -2.96 19.34 24.95
C ASN A 157 -3.42 20.10 23.69
N GLN A 158 -2.64 21.09 23.25
CA GLN A 158 -2.72 21.64 21.90
C GLN A 158 -1.38 21.41 21.21
N ILE A 159 -1.41 20.86 20.00
CA ILE A 159 -0.23 20.65 19.17
C ILE A 159 -0.53 21.03 17.72
N ALA A 160 0.51 21.44 16.99
CA ALA A 160 0.47 21.63 15.55
C ALA A 160 1.84 21.34 14.93
N PHE A 161 1.87 20.87 13.69
CA PHE A 161 3.10 20.72 12.93
C PHE A 161 2.84 20.68 11.43
N SER A 162 3.90 20.92 10.67
CA SER A 162 3.94 20.80 9.22
C SER A 162 4.73 19.56 8.78
N ARG A 163 4.45 19.10 7.56
CA ARG A 163 5.20 18.09 6.82
C ARG A 163 5.93 18.78 5.67
N GLY A 164 6.95 19.56 6.05
CA GLY A 164 7.65 20.47 5.15
C GLY A 164 6.70 21.51 4.55
N ASP A 165 6.80 21.69 3.24
CA ASP A 165 5.98 22.60 2.43
C ASP A 165 4.68 21.94 1.90
N ARG A 166 4.38 20.70 2.31
CA ARG A 166 3.29 19.89 1.69
C ARG A 166 2.00 19.83 2.47
N ALA A 167 2.05 19.84 3.80
CA ALA A 167 0.87 19.65 4.63
C ALA A 167 1.05 20.23 6.05
N PHE A 168 -0.05 20.60 6.71
CA PHE A 168 -0.09 21.13 8.06
C PHE A 168 -1.30 20.59 8.84
N ILE A 169 -1.07 20.21 10.10
CA ILE A 169 -2.11 19.75 11.03
C ILE A 169 -2.03 20.52 12.35
N ALA A 170 -3.19 20.77 12.95
CA ALA A 170 -3.33 21.23 14.34
C ALA A 170 -4.43 20.43 15.05
N ILE A 171 -4.24 20.12 16.34
CA ILE A 171 -5.16 19.33 17.18
C ILE A 171 -5.39 20.06 18.50
N ASN A 172 -6.65 20.16 18.92
CA ASN A 172 -7.03 20.64 20.26
C ASN A 172 -7.68 19.51 21.07
N ASN A 173 -7.03 19.09 22.16
CA ASN A 173 -7.58 18.16 23.15
C ASN A 173 -7.60 18.79 24.55
N GLU A 174 -7.82 20.10 24.65
CA GLU A 174 -8.10 20.80 25.91
C GLU A 174 -9.59 20.78 26.26
N ASP A 175 -9.92 20.68 27.55
CA ASP A 175 -11.31 20.61 28.01
C ASP A 175 -11.96 21.99 28.25
N ARG A 176 -11.19 23.08 28.13
CA ARG A 176 -11.61 24.43 28.56
C ARG A 176 -11.14 25.60 27.68
N SER A 177 -10.19 25.38 26.78
CA SER A 177 -9.61 26.42 25.92
C SER A 177 -9.63 26.01 24.45
N ALA A 178 -10.14 26.90 23.59
CA ALA A 178 -9.93 26.77 22.16
C ALA A 178 -8.42 26.85 21.85
N LEU A 179 -7.97 26.18 20.79
CA LEU A 179 -6.73 26.55 20.13
C LEU A 179 -7.05 27.82 19.33
N ASN A 180 -6.36 28.92 19.62
CA ASN A 180 -6.57 30.20 18.98
C ASN A 180 -5.21 30.90 18.81
N ALA A 181 -4.53 30.61 17.70
CA ALA A 181 -3.15 31.03 17.48
C ALA A 181 -2.82 31.21 15.99
N THR A 182 -1.88 32.10 15.68
CA THR A 182 -1.33 32.25 14.32
C THR A 182 -0.05 31.42 14.22
N LEU A 183 -0.10 30.34 13.44
CA LEU A 183 0.91 29.27 13.42
C LEU A 183 1.61 29.19 12.06
N GLN A 184 2.89 28.81 12.04
CA GLN A 184 3.65 28.58 10.81
C GLN A 184 3.22 27.25 10.18
N THR A 185 2.64 27.31 8.98
CA THR A 185 2.11 26.11 8.30
C THR A 185 3.13 25.45 7.37
N GLY A 186 4.17 26.18 6.95
CA GLY A 186 5.09 25.77 5.88
C GLY A 186 4.48 25.84 4.47
N LEU A 187 3.17 26.03 4.33
CA LEU A 187 2.48 26.10 3.04
C LEU A 187 2.64 27.47 2.37
N SER A 188 2.57 27.49 1.03
CA SER A 188 2.46 28.74 0.26
C SER A 188 1.17 29.50 0.60
N SER A 189 1.17 30.82 0.38
CA SER A 189 -0.02 31.66 0.61
C SER A 189 -1.25 31.24 -0.20
N GLY A 190 -2.43 31.51 0.34
CA GLY A 190 -3.72 31.25 -0.31
C GLY A 190 -4.71 30.55 0.62
N ASP A 191 -5.90 30.27 0.10
CA ASP A 191 -6.97 29.59 0.81
C ASP A 191 -6.86 28.07 0.67
N TYR A 192 -7.04 27.33 1.75
CA TYR A 192 -7.02 25.88 1.78
C TYR A 192 -8.28 25.33 2.45
N CYS A 193 -8.88 24.31 1.85
CA CYS A 193 -9.97 23.57 2.46
C CYS A 193 -9.42 22.74 3.62
N ASP A 194 -10.01 22.90 4.82
CA ASP A 194 -9.78 22.00 5.94
C ASP A 194 -10.43 20.64 5.65
N VAL A 195 -9.59 19.64 5.47
CA VAL A 195 -10.01 18.32 5.00
C VAL A 195 -10.65 17.46 6.11
N ILE A 196 -10.70 17.97 7.34
CA ILE A 196 -11.42 17.39 8.48
C ILE A 196 -12.90 17.80 8.42
N SER A 197 -13.18 19.10 8.45
CA SER A 197 -14.55 19.65 8.45
C SER A 197 -15.22 19.62 7.07
N GLY A 198 -14.47 19.48 5.99
CA GLY A 198 -15.00 19.47 4.62
C GLY A 198 -14.25 18.55 3.65
N ASP A 199 -14.75 18.54 2.42
CA ASP A 199 -14.11 17.99 1.23
C ASP A 199 -13.89 19.13 0.23
N LEU A 200 -12.76 19.12 -0.50
CA LEU A 200 -12.56 20.02 -1.64
C LEU A 200 -13.27 19.41 -2.87
N SER A 201 -14.28 20.10 -3.39
CA SER A 201 -15.07 19.66 -4.54
C SER A 201 -15.30 20.82 -5.50
N ASN A 202 -15.03 20.61 -6.79
CA ASN A 202 -15.17 21.61 -7.86
C ASN A 202 -14.47 22.96 -7.56
N GLY A 203 -13.32 22.92 -6.86
CA GLY A 203 -12.56 24.10 -6.46
C GLY A 203 -13.04 24.78 -5.16
N PHE A 204 -14.16 24.35 -4.58
CA PHE A 204 -14.75 24.89 -3.35
C PHE A 204 -14.61 23.93 -2.16
N CYS A 205 -14.48 24.47 -0.95
CA CYS A 205 -14.51 23.67 0.28
C CYS A 205 -15.94 23.53 0.80
N THR A 206 -16.34 22.31 1.19
CA THR A 206 -17.64 22.07 1.87
C THR A 206 -17.59 22.30 3.38
N GLY A 207 -16.44 22.70 3.93
CA GLY A 207 -16.18 22.93 5.36
C GLY A 207 -15.44 24.24 5.61
N LYS A 208 -14.66 24.28 6.69
CA LYS A 208 -13.84 25.45 7.05
C LYS A 208 -12.77 25.69 5.96
N THR A 209 -12.49 26.96 5.66
CA THR A 209 -11.39 27.37 4.79
C THR A 209 -10.35 28.11 5.63
N ILE A 210 -9.08 27.77 5.47
CA ILE A 210 -7.94 28.34 6.20
C ILE A 210 -7.12 29.17 5.23
N THR A 211 -6.99 30.47 5.50
CA THR A 211 -6.15 31.38 4.71
C THR A 211 -4.72 31.39 5.27
N VAL A 212 -3.76 31.05 4.41
CA VAL A 212 -2.32 31.13 4.68
C VAL A 212 -1.77 32.43 4.10
N GLY A 213 -1.04 33.20 4.92
CA GLY A 213 -0.37 34.44 4.54
C GLY A 213 0.87 34.23 3.67
N TRP A 214 1.44 35.34 3.17
CA TRP A 214 2.68 35.35 2.38
C TRP A 214 3.91 34.91 3.19
N ASP A 215 3.83 34.94 4.51
CA ASP A 215 4.85 34.46 5.47
C ASP A 215 4.68 32.96 5.83
N GLY A 216 3.75 32.27 5.18
CA GLY A 216 3.40 30.86 5.44
C GLY A 216 2.55 30.64 6.70
N ARG A 217 2.19 31.71 7.44
CA ARG A 217 1.40 31.58 8.66
C ARG A 217 -0.09 31.60 8.39
N ALA A 218 -0.86 30.88 9.21
CA ALA A 218 -2.31 30.90 9.19
C ALA A 218 -2.87 31.09 10.60
N HIS A 219 -4.02 31.76 10.69
CA HIS A 219 -4.77 31.83 11.93
C HIS A 219 -5.58 30.54 12.12
N ILE A 220 -5.27 29.79 13.18
CA ILE A 220 -5.87 28.50 13.48
C ILE A 220 -6.79 28.66 14.69
N TYR A 221 -8.07 28.38 14.48
CA TYR A 221 -9.10 28.37 15.52
C TYR A 221 -9.78 27.00 15.58
N ILE A 222 -9.63 26.29 16.70
CA ILE A 222 -10.29 25.01 16.98
C ILE A 222 -11.02 25.12 18.33
N ALA A 223 -12.35 25.03 18.30
CA ALA A 223 -13.17 25.13 19.49
C ALA A 223 -13.01 23.91 20.41
N VAL A 224 -13.41 24.03 21.67
CA VAL A 224 -13.39 22.92 22.64
C VAL A 224 -14.40 21.83 22.27
N ASP A 225 -15.51 22.24 21.65
CA ASP A 225 -16.70 21.47 21.31
C ASP A 225 -16.84 21.13 19.81
N ASP A 226 -15.93 21.61 18.94
CA ASP A 226 -15.81 21.16 17.53
C ASP A 226 -15.84 19.63 17.45
N GLU A 227 -16.78 18.98 16.73
CA GLU A 227 -16.98 17.50 16.72
C GLU A 227 -15.66 16.74 16.52
N ASP A 228 -14.89 17.20 15.54
CA ASP A 228 -13.55 16.75 15.20
C ASP A 228 -12.60 17.94 15.43
N PRO A 229 -11.97 18.06 16.62
CA PRO A 229 -11.21 19.25 17.01
C PRO A 229 -9.80 19.22 16.42
N ILE A 230 -9.75 19.18 15.09
CA ILE A 230 -8.57 19.02 14.26
C ILE A 230 -8.75 19.96 13.06
N ILE A 231 -7.69 20.65 12.65
CA ILE A 231 -7.59 21.29 11.34
C ILE A 231 -6.47 20.61 10.57
N ALA A 232 -6.72 20.23 9.32
CA ALA A 232 -5.70 19.69 8.43
C ALA A 232 -5.83 20.26 7.03
N ILE A 233 -4.73 20.81 6.51
CA ILE A 233 -4.64 21.41 5.17
C ILE A 233 -3.37 20.91 4.45
N HIS A 234 -3.40 20.84 3.13
CA HIS A 234 -2.26 20.38 2.34
C HIS A 234 -2.26 21.01 0.95
N VAL A 235 -1.13 20.97 0.22
CA VAL A 235 -1.02 21.62 -1.11
C VAL A 235 -2.14 21.25 -2.08
N GLY A 236 -2.60 19.99 -2.06
CA GLY A 236 -3.74 19.51 -2.86
C GLY A 236 -5.15 19.86 -2.32
N SER A 237 -5.28 20.72 -1.30
CA SER A 237 -6.56 21.21 -0.75
C SER A 237 -6.76 22.71 -0.98
N LYS A 238 -5.86 23.36 -1.75
CA LYS A 238 -5.95 24.78 -2.11
C LYS A 238 -7.24 25.09 -2.89
N VAL A 239 -7.92 26.16 -2.51
CA VAL A 239 -9.21 26.61 -3.05
C VAL A 239 -8.97 27.59 -4.20
N CYS A 240 -9.66 27.40 -5.32
CA CYS A 240 -9.57 28.29 -6.48
C CYS A 240 -10.84 29.15 -6.56
N ARG A 241 -10.74 30.45 -6.28
CA ARG A 241 -11.86 31.38 -6.39
C ARG A 241 -11.92 31.96 -7.81
N GLY A 242 -12.97 31.64 -8.58
CA GLY A 242 -13.20 32.30 -9.87
C GLY A 242 -14.41 31.79 -10.65
N ASN A 243 -15.48 32.57 -10.68
CA ASN A 243 -16.39 32.65 -11.83
C ASN A 243 -16.05 33.98 -12.52
N GLY A 244 -15.37 33.92 -13.67
CA GLY A 244 -14.93 35.09 -14.40
C GLY A 244 -14.24 34.68 -15.69
N ILE A 245 -14.82 35.09 -16.82
CA ILE A 245 -14.25 34.89 -18.16
C ILE A 245 -13.57 36.20 -18.54
N ASP A 246 -12.25 36.21 -18.59
CA ASP A 246 -11.40 37.21 -19.27
C ASP A 246 -10.04 36.54 -19.47
N GLN A 247 -9.69 36.14 -20.69
CA GLN A 247 -8.94 36.96 -21.66
C GLN A 247 -7.69 37.62 -21.04
N GLY A 248 -6.52 37.14 -21.48
CA GLY A 248 -5.24 37.56 -20.95
C GLY A 248 -4.65 38.79 -21.64
N VAL A 249 -3.76 39.46 -20.93
CA VAL A 249 -2.74 40.41 -21.41
C VAL A 249 -1.49 40.01 -20.61
N ILE A 250 -0.61 39.15 -21.13
CA ILE A 250 0.53 39.48 -22.01
C ILE A 250 1.37 40.63 -21.43
N ASP A 251 2.61 40.33 -21.04
CA ASP A 251 3.71 41.29 -21.12
C ASP A 251 4.90 40.62 -21.84
N PRO A 252 5.70 41.35 -22.63
CA PRO A 252 6.34 40.76 -23.80
C PRO A 252 7.85 40.55 -23.68
N VAL A 253 8.36 39.48 -24.29
CA VAL A 253 9.29 39.60 -25.43
C VAL A 253 9.04 38.43 -26.39
N ASP A 254 8.52 38.72 -27.58
CA ASP A 254 8.52 37.78 -28.69
C ASP A 254 9.84 37.93 -29.47
N LEU A 255 10.66 36.88 -29.49
CA LEU A 255 11.75 36.73 -30.47
C LEU A 255 11.35 35.65 -31.48
N VAL A 256 10.48 36.09 -32.38
CA VAL A 256 10.00 35.47 -33.61
C VAL A 256 10.79 34.23 -34.07
N HIS A 257 10.21 33.06 -33.85
CA HIS A 257 10.37 31.89 -34.71
C HIS A 257 9.02 31.14 -34.82
N PRO A 258 8.63 30.63 -36.01
CA PRO A 258 7.28 30.14 -36.24
C PRO A 258 6.98 28.82 -35.51
N ASN A 259 5.86 28.81 -34.78
CA ASN A 259 5.40 27.65 -33.98
C ASN A 259 4.93 26.47 -34.85
N PRO A 260 5.43 25.23 -34.59
CA PRO A 260 4.73 24.00 -34.96
C PRO A 260 3.57 23.73 -33.98
N VAL A 261 2.41 23.34 -34.51
CA VAL A 261 1.25 22.90 -33.71
C VAL A 261 1.51 21.49 -33.14
N SER A 262 1.05 21.20 -31.93
CA SER A 262 1.07 19.83 -31.36
C SER A 262 0.37 18.84 -32.31
N PRO A 263 0.95 17.68 -32.64
CA PRO A 263 0.31 16.69 -33.51
C PRO A 263 -1.00 16.17 -32.90
N THR A 264 -2.05 16.08 -33.72
CA THR A 264 -3.38 15.62 -33.28
C THR A 264 -3.64 14.19 -33.70
N GLY A 265 -3.93 13.31 -32.73
CA GLY A 265 -4.30 11.91 -32.96
C GLY A 265 -3.23 10.92 -32.53
N THR A 266 -3.46 9.64 -32.86
CA THR A 266 -2.54 8.55 -32.55
C THR A 266 -1.54 8.35 -33.68
N GLU A 267 -0.25 8.49 -33.39
CA GLU A 267 0.84 8.27 -34.35
C GLU A 267 1.76 7.16 -33.86
N ARG A 268 2.36 6.43 -34.81
CA ARG A 268 3.42 5.47 -34.47
C ARG A 268 4.60 6.23 -33.86
N THR A 269 5.12 5.75 -32.75
CA THR A 269 6.26 6.36 -32.03
C THR A 269 7.24 5.27 -31.64
N VAL A 270 8.51 5.46 -32.00
CA VAL A 270 9.59 4.52 -31.68
C VAL A 270 10.58 5.21 -30.75
N VAL A 271 10.98 4.51 -29.69
CA VAL A 271 12.02 4.95 -28.75
C VAL A 271 13.08 3.88 -28.64
N PHE A 272 14.30 4.22 -29.01
CA PHE A 272 15.50 3.43 -28.82
C PHE A 272 16.33 3.96 -27.64
N ILE A 273 16.80 3.05 -26.80
CA ILE A 273 17.79 3.32 -25.74
C ILE A 273 19.02 2.45 -26.02
N ASN A 274 20.15 3.07 -26.31
CA ASN A 274 21.43 2.38 -26.44
C ASN A 274 21.89 1.91 -25.06
N LYS A 275 21.85 0.60 -24.83
CA LYS A 275 22.39 -0.02 -23.62
C LYS A 275 22.93 -1.40 -23.93
N GLN A 276 24.26 -1.53 -23.92
CA GLN A 276 24.87 -2.84 -23.83
C GLN A 276 24.49 -3.48 -22.49
N THR A 277 23.61 -4.46 -22.58
CA THR A 277 23.08 -5.27 -21.48
C THR A 277 23.82 -6.60 -21.39
N LEU A 278 23.96 -7.11 -20.18
CA LEU A 278 24.41 -8.48 -19.95
C LEU A 278 23.28 -9.49 -20.24
N VAL A 279 23.63 -10.76 -20.42
CA VAL A 279 22.64 -11.85 -20.49
C VAL A 279 21.80 -11.82 -19.22
N GLY A 280 20.47 -11.77 -19.35
CA GLY A 280 19.57 -11.62 -18.21
C GLY A 280 19.54 -10.21 -17.62
N GLN A 281 19.86 -9.17 -18.38
CA GLN A 281 19.39 -7.81 -18.13
C GLN A 281 18.28 -7.46 -19.13
N ASP A 282 17.18 -6.92 -18.61
CA ASP A 282 16.07 -6.38 -19.40
C ASP A 282 16.05 -4.86 -19.29
N LEU A 283 15.46 -4.19 -20.29
CA LEU A 283 15.28 -2.74 -20.29
C LEU A 283 13.79 -2.38 -20.33
N PHE A 284 13.41 -1.39 -19.53
CA PHE A 284 12.06 -0.85 -19.46
C PHE A 284 12.11 0.68 -19.48
N LEU A 285 11.03 1.31 -19.97
CA LEU A 285 10.80 2.75 -19.86
C LEU A 285 9.67 3.04 -18.86
N ARG A 286 9.77 4.17 -18.17
CA ARG A 286 8.61 4.96 -17.73
C ARG A 286 8.62 6.29 -18.47
N GLY A 287 7.52 7.02 -18.42
CA GLY A 287 7.44 8.30 -19.11
C GLY A 287 6.05 8.91 -19.05
N GLY A 288 5.81 9.86 -19.96
CA GLY A 288 4.59 10.65 -20.00
C GLY A 288 4.96 12.13 -20.01
N ILE A 289 4.18 12.96 -19.35
CA ILE A 289 4.57 14.34 -19.02
C ILE A 289 5.07 14.38 -17.57
N GLY A 290 6.20 15.03 -17.30
CA GLY A 290 6.69 15.19 -15.94
C GLY A 290 5.82 16.14 -15.13
N HIS A 291 5.91 16.02 -13.80
CA HIS A 291 5.24 16.91 -12.86
C HIS A 291 5.54 18.41 -13.07
N GLU A 292 6.69 18.70 -13.69
CA GLU A 292 7.18 20.05 -13.99
C GLU A 292 6.58 20.61 -15.30
N GLY A 293 6.18 19.72 -16.22
CA GLY A 293 5.63 20.09 -17.53
C GLY A 293 4.12 20.31 -17.55
N ARG A 294 3.35 19.59 -16.73
CA ARG A 294 1.88 19.69 -16.72
C ARG A 294 1.26 19.41 -15.34
N PRO A 295 0.32 20.24 -14.86
CA PRO A 295 -0.43 19.95 -13.64
C PRO A 295 -1.48 18.84 -13.87
N GLY A 296 -1.86 18.14 -12.79
CA GLY A 296 -2.90 17.11 -12.85
C GLY A 296 -2.40 15.68 -13.10
N CYS A 297 -1.09 15.43 -12.93
CA CYS A 297 -0.57 14.06 -12.90
C CYS A 297 -1.12 13.30 -11.68
N THR A 298 -1.68 12.11 -11.89
CA THR A 298 -2.18 11.21 -10.83
C THR A 298 -1.53 9.83 -10.95
N ARG A 299 -1.58 9.02 -9.88
CA ARG A 299 -1.04 7.65 -9.86
C ARG A 299 -1.87 6.62 -10.65
N ASP A 300 -3.02 7.02 -11.15
CA ASP A 300 -3.86 6.20 -12.03
C ASP A 300 -3.66 6.69 -13.47
N ALA A 301 -3.06 5.86 -14.30
CA ALA A 301 -2.73 6.21 -15.68
C ALA A 301 -3.96 6.55 -16.53
N VAL A 302 -5.16 6.07 -16.18
CA VAL A 302 -6.41 6.37 -16.91
C VAL A 302 -6.92 7.79 -16.62
N SER A 303 -6.79 8.27 -15.38
CA SER A 303 -7.23 9.62 -14.99
C SER A 303 -6.13 10.70 -15.02
N SER A 304 -4.85 10.29 -15.06
CA SER A 304 -3.70 11.19 -15.02
C SER A 304 -3.61 12.07 -16.27
N GLN A 305 -3.54 13.39 -16.11
CA GLN A 305 -3.34 14.32 -17.23
C GLN A 305 -1.95 14.24 -17.87
N CYS A 306 -1.07 13.46 -17.26
CA CYS A 306 0.33 13.29 -17.63
C CYS A 306 0.65 11.89 -18.17
N ALA A 307 -0.31 10.96 -18.11
CA ALA A 307 -0.18 9.67 -18.77
C ALA A 307 -0.57 9.80 -20.25
N ILE A 308 0.19 9.11 -21.10
CA ILE A 308 0.01 9.11 -22.56
C ILE A 308 -0.44 7.70 -22.98
N PRO A 309 -1.66 7.53 -23.52
CA PRO A 309 -2.12 6.25 -24.05
C PRO A 309 -1.18 5.70 -25.13
N ILE A 310 -0.87 4.41 -25.03
CA ILE A 310 -0.02 3.67 -25.96
C ILE A 310 -0.62 2.30 -26.30
N SER A 311 -0.31 1.78 -27.48
CA SER A 311 -0.62 0.40 -27.89
C SER A 311 0.59 -0.25 -28.56
N HIS A 312 1.00 -1.43 -28.08
CA HIS A 312 2.23 -2.11 -28.54
C HIS A 312 2.08 -2.76 -29.90
N ARG A 313 2.95 -2.37 -30.85
CA ARG A 313 2.95 -2.88 -32.23
C ARG A 313 3.74 -4.18 -32.41
N ILE A 314 4.66 -4.49 -31.49
CA ILE A 314 5.59 -5.62 -31.59
C ILE A 314 5.27 -6.75 -30.60
N GLY A 315 5.68 -7.98 -30.91
CA GLY A 315 5.38 -9.16 -30.09
C GLY A 315 6.18 -10.40 -30.50
N GLY A 316 5.97 -10.84 -31.74
CA GLY A 316 6.59 -12.07 -32.28
C GLY A 316 6.37 -13.27 -31.35
N THR A 317 7.31 -14.22 -31.36
CA THR A 317 7.32 -15.37 -30.44
C THR A 317 7.93 -15.06 -29.06
N ASN A 318 8.23 -13.80 -28.73
CA ASN A 318 8.85 -13.42 -27.44
C ASN A 318 7.82 -13.48 -26.31
N THR A 319 7.80 -14.60 -25.57
CA THR A 319 6.87 -14.84 -24.46
C THR A 319 6.98 -13.80 -23.34
N ASN A 320 8.20 -13.32 -23.03
CA ASN A 320 8.42 -12.33 -21.98
C ASN A 320 7.82 -10.98 -22.37
N LEU A 321 8.12 -10.49 -23.56
CA LEU A 321 7.53 -9.26 -24.12
C LEU A 321 6.01 -9.34 -24.17
N ASN A 322 5.47 -10.45 -24.70
CA ASN A 322 4.03 -10.66 -24.85
C ASN A 322 3.31 -10.81 -23.49
N SER A 323 4.02 -11.18 -22.42
CA SER A 323 3.50 -11.16 -21.04
C SER A 323 3.55 -9.75 -20.45
N TRP A 324 4.68 -9.05 -20.57
CA TRP A 324 4.88 -7.73 -19.96
C TRP A 324 4.05 -6.61 -20.52
N LYS A 325 3.75 -6.64 -21.83
CA LYS A 325 2.93 -5.61 -22.47
C LYS A 325 1.43 -5.73 -22.15
N GLN A 326 0.98 -6.81 -21.51
CA GLN A 326 -0.43 -6.98 -21.17
C GLN A 326 -0.82 -6.02 -20.04
N GLY A 327 -1.67 -5.04 -20.37
CA GLY A 327 -2.08 -3.97 -19.45
C GLY A 327 -1.20 -2.72 -19.51
N ASP A 328 -0.08 -2.74 -20.24
CA ASP A 328 0.77 -1.57 -20.51
C ASP A 328 0.15 -0.69 -21.61
N ASN A 329 -0.98 -0.07 -21.27
CA ASN A 329 -1.80 0.76 -22.17
C ASN A 329 -1.48 2.26 -22.08
N HIS A 330 -0.57 2.65 -21.18
CA HIS A 330 -0.19 4.03 -20.94
C HIS A 330 1.29 4.12 -20.59
N LEU A 331 1.96 5.12 -21.13
CA LEU A 331 3.26 5.55 -20.63
C LEU A 331 2.99 6.47 -19.42
N ASP A 332 3.30 5.97 -18.22
CA ASP A 332 3.14 6.70 -16.94
C ASP A 332 4.34 6.55 -15.98
N TRP A 333 4.32 7.29 -14.86
CA TRP A 333 5.43 7.42 -13.91
C TRP A 333 5.35 6.51 -12.65
N TYR A 334 4.19 5.96 -12.26
CA TYR A 334 3.90 5.71 -10.83
C TYR A 334 3.92 4.27 -10.31
N GLY A 335 3.33 3.29 -10.99
CA GLY A 335 3.14 1.94 -10.39
C GLY A 335 2.14 1.91 -9.21
N VAL A 336 2.24 0.92 -8.29
CA VAL A 336 1.05 0.36 -7.56
C VAL A 336 1.25 -0.06 -6.07
N GLU A 337 0.26 0.17 -5.14
CA GLU A 337 0.04 -0.47 -3.78
C GLU A 337 -1.13 0.13 -2.93
N CYS A 338 -1.87 -0.69 -2.10
CA CYS A 338 -2.48 -0.38 -0.76
C CYS A 338 -3.65 -1.32 -0.27
N GLY A 339 -3.66 -1.85 0.99
CA GLY A 339 -4.90 -2.27 1.73
C GLY A 339 -5.07 -3.76 2.15
N GLN A 340 -5.68 -4.08 3.31
CA GLN A 340 -5.70 -5.43 3.93
C GLN A 340 -7.10 -6.08 4.07
N VAL A 341 -7.19 -7.42 4.07
CA VAL A 341 -8.42 -8.22 4.28
C VAL A 341 -8.28 -9.29 5.39
N SER A 342 -9.41 -9.76 5.92
CA SER A 342 -9.51 -10.85 6.91
C SER A 342 -9.07 -12.21 6.35
N PRO A 343 -8.80 -13.23 7.20
CA PRO A 343 -8.43 -14.57 6.72
C PRO A 343 -9.48 -15.14 5.76
N PRO A 344 -9.07 -15.54 4.53
CA PRO A 344 -9.97 -16.07 3.51
C PRO A 344 -10.04 -17.61 3.53
N ASN A 345 -9.22 -18.30 4.33
CA ASN A 345 -9.19 -19.75 4.41
C ASN A 345 -10.44 -20.33 5.09
N GLU A 346 -10.80 -21.56 4.73
CA GLU A 346 -11.88 -22.33 5.34
C GLU A 346 -11.68 -22.49 6.85
N ASN A 347 -12.78 -22.32 7.58
CA ASN A 347 -12.79 -22.41 9.03
C ASN A 347 -13.86 -23.39 9.55
N ARG A 348 -13.64 -23.92 10.76
CA ARG A 348 -14.63 -24.69 11.53
C ARG A 348 -15.95 -23.92 11.63
N VAL A 349 -17.10 -24.58 11.46
CA VAL A 349 -18.41 -23.99 11.78
C VAL A 349 -18.70 -24.07 13.28
N ILE A 350 -19.12 -22.97 13.91
CA ILE A 350 -19.46 -22.93 15.33
C ILE A 350 -20.91 -22.46 15.53
N ALA A 351 -21.72 -23.35 16.11
CA ALA A 351 -23.14 -23.12 16.38
C ALA A 351 -23.40 -22.49 17.77
N ILE A 352 -22.53 -22.72 18.75
CA ILE A 352 -22.66 -22.20 20.13
C ILE A 352 -21.30 -21.67 20.63
N PRO A 353 -21.17 -20.36 20.92
CA PRO A 353 -22.10 -19.30 20.50
C PRO A 353 -22.20 -19.25 18.96
N TYR A 354 -23.28 -18.69 18.41
CA TYR A 354 -23.52 -18.78 16.96
C TYR A 354 -22.58 -17.85 16.17
N ARG A 355 -21.78 -18.45 15.27
CA ARG A 355 -20.92 -17.76 14.26
C ARG A 355 -20.01 -16.64 14.82
N PRO A 356 -19.26 -16.87 15.92
CA PRO A 356 -18.47 -15.84 16.58
C PRO A 356 -17.37 -15.30 15.66
N TRP A 357 -16.83 -14.11 15.94
CA TRP A 357 -15.83 -13.50 15.04
C TRP A 357 -14.54 -14.31 14.93
N TRP A 358 -14.10 -14.88 16.06
CA TRP A 358 -12.85 -15.64 16.19
C TRP A 358 -12.90 -16.99 15.48
N GLU A 359 -14.09 -17.44 15.07
CA GLU A 359 -14.29 -18.64 14.25
C GLU A 359 -13.43 -18.61 12.97
N ARG A 360 -13.24 -17.43 12.35
CA ARG A 360 -12.37 -17.26 11.16
C ARG A 360 -10.91 -17.64 11.38
N TYR A 361 -10.46 -17.63 12.63
CA TYR A 361 -9.10 -18.00 13.05
C TYR A 361 -9.02 -19.46 13.55
N GLN A 362 -9.97 -20.30 13.14
CA GLN A 362 -10.00 -21.76 13.38
C GLN A 362 -9.89 -22.51 12.04
N PRO A 363 -8.73 -22.47 11.36
CA PRO A 363 -8.53 -23.11 10.06
C PRO A 363 -8.72 -24.62 10.15
N ILE A 364 -9.36 -25.20 9.14
CA ILE A 364 -9.41 -26.66 8.95
C ILE A 364 -8.87 -27.10 7.58
N SER A 365 -8.86 -26.19 6.61
CA SER A 365 -8.20 -26.32 5.32
C SER A 365 -7.68 -24.94 4.89
N TYR A 366 -6.91 -24.89 3.80
CA TYR A 366 -6.50 -23.64 3.15
C TYR A 366 -7.35 -23.32 1.91
N HIS A 367 -8.48 -24.00 1.70
CA HIS A 367 -9.43 -23.65 0.63
C HIS A 367 -10.03 -22.27 0.90
N LEU A 368 -10.19 -21.44 -0.13
CA LEU A 368 -10.75 -20.10 0.00
C LEU A 368 -12.29 -20.12 -0.05
N ASN A 369 -12.94 -20.86 0.86
CA ASN A 369 -14.39 -20.96 0.92
C ASN A 369 -14.91 -20.73 2.35
N THR A 370 -15.58 -19.60 2.54
CA THR A 370 -16.01 -19.10 3.86
C THR A 370 -17.36 -18.42 3.78
N ARG A 371 -17.89 -18.01 4.95
CA ARG A 371 -19.02 -17.06 5.03
C ARG A 371 -18.74 -15.67 4.42
N SER A 372 -17.58 -15.41 3.81
CA SER A 372 -17.32 -14.19 3.03
C SER A 372 -17.44 -14.41 1.52
N GLY A 373 -17.69 -15.64 1.06
CA GLY A 373 -17.61 -16.02 -0.35
C GLY A 373 -16.59 -17.13 -0.59
N ASN A 374 -16.46 -17.49 -1.87
CA ASN A 374 -15.53 -18.50 -2.39
C ASN A 374 -14.27 -17.87 -3.04
N ASP A 375 -13.46 -18.70 -3.72
CA ASP A 375 -12.24 -18.25 -4.41
C ASP A 375 -12.52 -17.22 -5.52
N GLU A 376 -13.61 -17.39 -6.26
CA GLU A 376 -14.02 -16.47 -7.32
C GLU A 376 -14.45 -15.12 -6.75
N ASP A 377 -15.24 -15.11 -5.67
CA ASP A 377 -15.63 -13.91 -4.93
C ASP A 377 -14.40 -13.17 -4.38
N PHE A 378 -13.44 -13.92 -3.84
CA PHE A 378 -12.19 -13.36 -3.31
C PHE A 378 -11.33 -12.75 -4.41
N ARG A 379 -11.17 -13.46 -5.54
CA ARG A 379 -10.44 -12.96 -6.72
C ARG A 379 -11.10 -11.75 -7.35
N ASP A 380 -12.42 -11.73 -7.51
CA ASP A 380 -13.17 -10.56 -7.98
C ASP A 380 -12.92 -9.35 -7.07
N MET A 381 -13.03 -9.51 -5.75
CA MET A 381 -12.72 -8.46 -4.79
C MET A 381 -11.28 -7.96 -4.92
N VAL A 382 -10.30 -8.87 -5.03
CA VAL A 382 -8.89 -8.53 -5.26
C VAL A 382 -8.71 -7.76 -6.57
N HIS A 383 -9.31 -8.20 -7.67
CA HIS A 383 -9.21 -7.53 -8.97
C HIS A 383 -9.85 -6.13 -8.93
N ARG A 384 -11.06 -5.98 -8.39
CA ARG A 384 -11.74 -4.68 -8.26
C ARG A 384 -10.98 -3.71 -7.35
N CYS A 385 -10.32 -4.21 -6.30
CA CYS A 385 -9.45 -3.38 -5.47
C CYS A 385 -8.16 -3.01 -6.22
N ASN A 386 -7.47 -3.97 -6.86
CA ASN A 386 -6.25 -3.72 -7.63
C ASN A 386 -6.47 -2.69 -8.76
N GLN A 387 -7.60 -2.73 -9.45
CA GLN A 387 -8.03 -1.75 -10.45
C GLN A 387 -8.17 -0.32 -9.91
N GLN A 388 -8.33 -0.13 -8.60
CA GLN A 388 -8.41 1.18 -7.94
C GLN A 388 -7.07 1.57 -7.26
N GLY A 389 -5.98 0.87 -7.59
CA GLY A 389 -4.68 0.99 -6.93
C GLY A 389 -4.63 0.36 -5.53
N VAL A 390 -5.68 -0.33 -5.09
CA VAL A 390 -5.84 -0.91 -3.76
C VAL A 390 -5.34 -2.37 -3.78
N ARG A 391 -4.04 -2.59 -3.54
CA ARG A 391 -3.47 -3.96 -3.44
C ARG A 391 -3.78 -4.66 -2.12
N ILE A 392 -4.30 -5.88 -2.22
CA ILE A 392 -4.79 -6.65 -1.08
C ILE A 392 -3.68 -7.35 -0.29
N TYR A 393 -3.72 -7.23 1.04
CA TYR A 393 -2.98 -8.06 1.99
C TYR A 393 -3.88 -9.13 2.59
N ALA A 394 -3.68 -10.40 2.26
CA ALA A 394 -4.38 -11.52 2.89
C ALA A 394 -3.73 -11.91 4.22
N ASP A 395 -4.52 -11.99 5.29
CA ASP A 395 -4.14 -12.60 6.57
C ASP A 395 -4.18 -14.13 6.44
N VAL A 396 -3.08 -14.83 6.76
CA VAL A 396 -3.01 -16.30 6.65
C VAL A 396 -2.62 -16.91 8.00
N VAL A 397 -3.45 -17.85 8.47
CA VAL A 397 -3.30 -18.54 9.75
C VAL A 397 -2.69 -19.93 9.51
N ILE A 398 -1.35 -20.03 9.55
CA ILE A 398 -0.61 -21.30 9.39
C ILE A 398 -0.12 -21.91 10.71
N ASN A 399 -0.18 -21.14 11.81
CA ASN A 399 0.41 -21.50 13.11
C ASN A 399 -0.22 -22.74 13.77
N HIS A 400 -1.54 -22.88 13.65
CA HIS A 400 -2.35 -23.90 14.30
C HIS A 400 -3.50 -24.32 13.38
N MET A 401 -4.00 -25.54 13.58
CA MET A 401 -5.32 -25.97 13.05
C MET A 401 -6.41 -25.75 14.13
N CYS A 402 -7.69 -25.90 13.79
CA CYS A 402 -8.77 -25.63 14.72
C CYS A 402 -8.64 -26.43 16.04
N GLY A 403 -9.00 -25.80 17.15
CA GLY A 403 -8.81 -26.39 18.48
C GLY A 403 -9.68 -27.62 18.76
N PHE A 404 -9.19 -28.45 19.68
CA PHE A 404 -9.82 -29.69 20.18
C PHE A 404 -11.30 -29.50 20.57
N GLY A 405 -12.11 -30.55 20.42
CA GLY A 405 -13.52 -30.61 20.82
C GLY A 405 -14.46 -30.83 19.63
N GLY A 406 -14.51 -32.08 19.17
CA GLY A 406 -15.36 -32.57 18.08
C GLY A 406 -14.67 -32.78 16.73
N SER A 407 -15.33 -33.60 15.91
CA SER A 407 -15.15 -33.68 14.45
C SER A 407 -16.32 -33.01 13.73
N GLY A 408 -16.17 -32.71 12.46
CA GLY A 408 -17.24 -32.07 11.68
C GLY A 408 -16.77 -31.59 10.31
N HIS A 409 -17.49 -30.62 9.77
CA HIS A 409 -17.17 -29.98 8.49
C HIS A 409 -16.96 -28.47 8.65
N GLY A 410 -16.11 -27.89 7.83
CA GLY A 410 -15.88 -26.45 7.77
C GLY A 410 -16.83 -25.73 6.83
N THR A 411 -16.59 -24.43 6.67
CA THR A 411 -17.39 -23.55 5.81
C THR A 411 -17.33 -23.90 4.31
N GLY A 412 -16.30 -24.62 3.88
CA GLY A 412 -16.13 -25.11 2.51
C GLY A 412 -16.50 -26.58 2.32
N GLY A 413 -16.94 -27.26 3.38
CA GLY A 413 -17.34 -28.67 3.35
C GLY A 413 -16.21 -29.66 3.63
N SER A 414 -14.99 -29.23 3.98
CA SER A 414 -13.90 -30.16 4.33
C SER A 414 -14.18 -30.85 5.65
N TYR A 415 -13.97 -32.17 5.72
CA TYR A 415 -14.00 -32.90 6.98
C TYR A 415 -12.76 -32.60 7.84
N PHE A 416 -12.94 -32.59 9.16
CA PHE A 416 -11.84 -32.58 10.12
C PHE A 416 -12.22 -33.37 11.37
N ASN A 417 -11.20 -33.91 12.06
CA ASN A 417 -11.32 -34.45 13.40
C ASN A 417 -10.18 -33.89 14.28
N ALA A 418 -10.50 -32.80 14.99
CA ALA A 418 -9.54 -32.12 15.85
C ALA A 418 -9.13 -32.94 17.08
N GLU A 419 -9.89 -33.99 17.44
CA GLU A 419 -9.57 -34.88 18.57
C GLU A 419 -8.48 -35.89 18.20
N ASN A 420 -8.51 -36.39 16.96
CA ASN A 420 -7.47 -37.27 16.41
C ASN A 420 -6.34 -36.52 15.70
N LEU A 421 -6.37 -35.18 15.71
CA LEU A 421 -5.46 -34.30 14.97
C LEU A 421 -5.43 -34.61 13.46
N ASP A 422 -6.60 -34.93 12.90
CA ASP A 422 -6.79 -35.39 11.52
C ASP A 422 -7.47 -34.29 10.69
N PHE A 423 -6.76 -33.77 9.69
CA PHE A 423 -7.16 -32.69 8.80
C PHE A 423 -6.85 -33.08 7.35
N PRO A 424 -7.65 -33.99 6.76
CA PRO A 424 -7.34 -34.63 5.48
C PRO A 424 -7.40 -33.70 4.27
N ALA A 425 -7.94 -32.48 4.40
CA ALA A 425 -7.89 -31.45 3.38
C ALA A 425 -6.55 -30.66 3.34
N VAL A 426 -5.69 -30.83 4.36
CA VAL A 426 -4.30 -30.32 4.40
C VAL A 426 -3.29 -31.48 4.47
N PRO A 427 -3.70 -32.69 4.08
CA PRO A 427 -3.12 -33.97 4.51
C PRO A 427 -2.39 -34.05 5.87
N TYR A 428 -2.85 -33.38 6.93
CA TYR A 428 -2.21 -33.52 8.26
C TYR A 428 -2.86 -34.62 9.10
N GLY A 429 -2.02 -35.42 9.76
CA GLY A 429 -2.41 -36.29 10.86
C GLY A 429 -1.60 -35.99 12.13
N SER A 430 -1.83 -36.76 13.19
CA SER A 430 -1.20 -36.55 14.51
C SER A 430 0.34 -36.44 14.53
N ASN A 431 1.03 -37.06 13.58
CA ASN A 431 2.49 -36.97 13.45
C ASN A 431 3.00 -35.59 13.02
N ASP A 432 2.16 -34.81 12.34
CA ASP A 432 2.49 -33.47 11.84
C ASP A 432 2.37 -32.40 12.94
N PHE A 433 1.89 -32.78 14.12
CA PHE A 433 1.76 -31.92 15.30
C PHE A 433 2.84 -32.19 16.37
N ASN A 434 3.13 -31.17 17.18
CA ASN A 434 4.02 -31.26 18.33
C ASN A 434 3.46 -32.19 19.43
N ASN A 435 4.35 -32.87 20.16
CA ASN A 435 3.98 -33.80 21.25
C ASN A 435 4.71 -33.46 22.57
N CYS A 436 4.22 -33.98 23.70
CA CYS A 436 4.70 -33.60 25.03
C CYS A 436 6.19 -33.89 25.29
N SER A 437 6.78 -34.96 24.73
CA SER A 437 8.18 -35.33 25.02
C SER A 437 9.19 -34.30 24.52
N THR A 438 8.73 -33.33 23.73
CA THR A 438 9.53 -32.31 23.06
C THR A 438 9.56 -30.97 23.80
N CYS A 439 8.82 -30.80 24.90
CA CYS A 439 8.67 -29.54 25.64
C CYS A 439 9.61 -29.35 26.84
N GLY A 440 10.39 -30.37 27.24
CA GLY A 440 11.35 -30.28 28.36
C GLY A 440 10.76 -30.11 29.77
N THR A 441 9.44 -29.93 29.89
CA THR A 441 8.72 -29.70 31.16
C THR A 441 7.77 -30.86 31.47
N SER A 442 7.64 -31.20 32.76
CA SER A 442 6.89 -32.38 33.23
C SER A 442 5.37 -32.31 33.07
N ASP A 443 4.83 -31.12 32.80
CA ASP A 443 3.40 -30.88 32.61
C ASP A 443 3.01 -30.52 31.16
N CYS A 444 3.95 -30.66 30.23
CA CYS A 444 3.80 -30.31 28.81
C CYS A 444 3.43 -28.82 28.58
N LYS A 445 3.90 -27.88 29.42
CA LYS A 445 3.63 -26.43 29.28
C LYS A 445 4.90 -25.60 29.20
N VAL A 446 4.84 -24.48 28.46
CA VAL A 446 5.83 -23.40 28.58
C VAL A 446 5.60 -22.72 29.93
N GLN A 447 6.63 -22.74 30.78
CA GLN A 447 6.64 -22.14 32.11
C GLN A 447 7.18 -20.69 32.08
N SER A 448 8.08 -20.39 31.13
CA SER A 448 8.57 -19.04 30.84
C SER A 448 8.63 -18.80 29.33
N TYR A 449 8.03 -17.71 28.86
CA TYR A 449 8.14 -17.28 27.46
C TYR A 449 9.44 -16.51 27.18
N ASP A 450 10.13 -16.00 28.21
CA ASP A 450 11.44 -15.35 28.06
C ASP A 450 12.60 -16.37 27.97
N ASP A 451 12.33 -17.66 28.22
CA ASP A 451 13.31 -18.75 28.10
C ASP A 451 13.28 -19.34 26.68
N VAL A 452 14.28 -18.96 25.87
CA VAL A 452 14.46 -19.42 24.49
C VAL A 452 14.42 -20.95 24.33
N ASN A 453 14.81 -21.72 25.36
CA ASN A 453 14.84 -23.18 25.28
C ASN A 453 13.44 -23.81 25.42
N GLN A 454 12.50 -23.11 26.06
CA GLN A 454 11.11 -23.55 26.18
C GLN A 454 10.27 -23.16 24.96
N VAL A 455 10.60 -22.03 24.30
CA VAL A 455 9.85 -21.51 23.13
C VAL A 455 10.45 -21.89 21.78
N SER A 456 11.76 -22.21 21.72
CA SER A 456 12.49 -22.51 20.48
C SER A 456 13.64 -23.54 20.67
N PRO A 457 13.37 -24.76 21.19
CA PRO A 457 14.38 -25.81 21.28
C PRO A 457 14.83 -26.27 19.88
N PRO A 458 16.12 -26.59 19.68
CA PRO A 458 16.65 -26.92 18.36
C PRO A 458 16.08 -28.24 17.78
N ASN A 459 15.87 -28.25 16.45
CA ASN A 459 15.74 -29.41 15.55
C ASN A 459 14.38 -30.11 15.31
N GLU A 460 13.20 -29.45 15.33
CA GLU A 460 11.95 -30.10 14.87
C GLU A 460 10.96 -29.22 14.06
N ASN A 461 10.32 -29.84 13.06
CA ASN A 461 9.51 -29.21 12.01
C ASN A 461 8.01 -29.60 12.09
N ARG A 462 7.24 -29.12 13.07
CA ARG A 462 5.83 -29.55 13.31
C ARG A 462 4.84 -28.44 13.68
N VAL A 463 3.57 -28.65 13.39
CA VAL A 463 2.41 -27.75 13.64
C VAL A 463 1.98 -27.79 15.12
N ILE A 464 1.33 -26.72 15.61
CA ILE A 464 0.86 -26.63 17.00
C ILE A 464 -0.55 -27.23 17.15
N ALA A 465 -0.70 -28.09 18.15
CA ALA A 465 -1.99 -28.48 18.74
C ALA A 465 -2.12 -27.85 20.13
N ILE A 466 -3.29 -27.29 20.47
CA ILE A 466 -3.53 -26.58 21.74
C ILE A 466 -4.53 -27.40 22.60
N PRO A 467 -4.06 -28.19 23.59
CA PRO A 467 -4.92 -28.91 24.51
C PRO A 467 -5.41 -28.00 25.65
N TYR A 468 -6.73 -28.03 25.92
CA TYR A 468 -7.42 -27.45 27.08
C TYR A 468 -7.00 -26.03 27.54
N ARG A 469 -7.76 -24.98 27.17
CA ARG A 469 -8.05 -23.72 27.93
C ARG A 469 -8.91 -22.73 27.11
N PRO A 470 -9.51 -21.68 27.71
CA PRO A 470 -10.33 -20.67 27.01
C PRO A 470 -9.62 -19.95 25.85
N TRP A 471 -10.41 -19.30 25.00
CA TRP A 471 -9.95 -18.84 23.68
C TRP A 471 -9.12 -17.56 23.68
N TRP A 472 -9.13 -16.77 24.76
CA TRP A 472 -8.43 -15.48 24.85
C TRP A 472 -6.92 -15.60 25.22
N GLU A 473 -6.41 -16.82 25.40
CA GLU A 473 -5.11 -17.11 26.04
C GLU A 473 -3.98 -17.58 25.07
N ARG A 474 -4.14 -17.46 23.73
CA ARG A 474 -3.59 -18.47 22.78
C ARG A 474 -2.62 -18.04 21.64
N TYR A 475 -1.60 -17.22 21.86
CA TYR A 475 -0.67 -16.80 20.79
C TYR A 475 0.73 -16.34 21.30
N GLN A 476 1.34 -15.30 20.70
CA GLN A 476 2.72 -14.73 20.75
C GLN A 476 3.66 -15.29 19.67
N PRO A 477 4.63 -14.49 19.18
CA PRO A 477 5.79 -15.00 18.44
C PRO A 477 7.14 -14.87 19.18
N ILE A 478 7.99 -15.88 19.03
CA ILE A 478 9.45 -15.84 19.22
C ILE A 478 10.09 -16.73 18.12
N SER A 479 11.32 -16.40 17.66
CA SER A 479 12.17 -17.15 16.68
C SER A 479 11.99 -16.82 15.18
N TYR A 480 12.90 -17.36 14.32
CA TYR A 480 13.30 -16.79 13.01
C TYR A 480 13.56 -17.78 11.80
N HIS A 481 13.06 -19.03 11.77
CA HIS A 481 12.99 -19.92 10.58
C HIS A 481 11.65 -20.69 10.34
N LEU A 482 11.11 -20.81 9.10
CA LEU A 482 10.07 -21.81 8.76
C LEU A 482 10.73 -23.08 8.21
N ASN A 483 10.54 -24.20 8.91
CA ASN A 483 10.61 -25.52 8.30
C ASN A 483 9.45 -26.36 8.86
N THR A 484 8.53 -26.79 7.99
CA THR A 484 7.40 -27.67 8.36
C THR A 484 7.19 -28.72 7.27
N ARG A 485 6.30 -29.70 7.53
CA ARG A 485 5.79 -30.58 6.46
C ARG A 485 4.81 -29.91 5.49
N SER A 486 4.24 -28.77 5.87
CA SER A 486 3.50 -27.87 4.97
C SER A 486 4.39 -27.26 3.88
N GLY A 487 5.71 -27.32 4.11
CA GLY A 487 6.72 -26.67 3.30
C GLY A 487 7.85 -26.10 4.13
N ASN A 488 9.01 -25.98 3.52
CA ASN A 488 10.12 -25.17 4.02
C ASN A 488 9.91 -23.67 3.69
N ASP A 489 10.83 -22.82 4.12
CA ASP A 489 10.96 -21.41 3.74
C ASP A 489 10.71 -21.14 2.23
N GLU A 490 11.10 -22.06 1.34
CA GLU A 490 10.97 -21.93 -0.11
C GLU A 490 9.56 -22.26 -0.63
N ASP A 491 8.94 -23.33 -0.12
CA ASP A 491 7.56 -23.69 -0.45
C ASP A 491 6.56 -22.62 0.06
N PHE A 492 6.86 -22.04 1.22
CA PHE A 492 6.12 -20.89 1.74
C PHE A 492 6.34 -19.63 0.88
N ARG A 493 7.58 -19.37 0.44
CA ARG A 493 7.86 -18.31 -0.54
C ARG A 493 7.11 -18.55 -1.85
N ASP A 494 6.98 -19.80 -2.31
CA ASP A 494 6.25 -20.20 -3.52
C ASP A 494 4.72 -20.00 -3.37
N MET A 495 4.12 -20.33 -2.23
CA MET A 495 2.74 -19.95 -1.90
C MET A 495 2.55 -18.42 -1.95
N VAL A 496 3.40 -17.68 -1.24
CA VAL A 496 3.40 -16.20 -1.24
C VAL A 496 3.63 -15.65 -2.65
N HIS A 497 4.44 -16.32 -3.46
CA HIS A 497 4.73 -15.95 -4.83
C HIS A 497 3.52 -16.13 -5.75
N ARG A 498 2.81 -17.27 -5.68
CA ARG A 498 1.54 -17.49 -6.40
C ARG A 498 0.47 -16.45 -6.03
N CYS A 499 0.31 -16.13 -4.75
CA CYS A 499 -0.60 -15.06 -4.33
C CYS A 499 -0.17 -13.69 -4.91
N ASN A 500 1.13 -13.37 -4.87
CA ASN A 500 1.65 -12.13 -5.46
C ASN A 500 1.47 -12.06 -6.99
N GLN A 501 1.55 -13.19 -7.71
CA GLN A 501 1.25 -13.26 -9.15
C GLN A 501 -0.21 -12.86 -9.44
N GLN A 502 -1.14 -13.14 -8.51
CA GLN A 502 -2.55 -12.70 -8.59
C GLN A 502 -2.78 -11.28 -8.02
N GLY A 503 -1.72 -10.54 -7.71
CA GLY A 503 -1.82 -9.20 -7.12
C GLY A 503 -2.26 -9.17 -5.65
N VAL A 504 -2.19 -10.32 -4.95
CA VAL A 504 -2.41 -10.45 -3.51
C VAL A 504 -1.06 -10.44 -2.81
N ARG A 505 -0.74 -9.38 -2.07
CA ARG A 505 0.33 -9.49 -1.06
C ARG A 505 -0.16 -10.38 0.07
N VAL A 506 0.73 -11.19 0.61
CA VAL A 506 0.40 -12.09 1.73
C VAL A 506 1.04 -11.52 2.99
N CYS A 507 0.22 -11.18 3.98
CA CYS A 507 0.66 -10.81 5.32
C CYS A 507 0.35 -11.97 6.27
N VAL A 508 1.34 -12.79 6.58
CA VAL A 508 1.12 -13.92 7.49
C VAL A 508 1.05 -13.41 8.93
N SER A 509 -0.03 -13.78 9.60
CA SER A 509 -0.45 -13.18 10.87
C SER A 509 -0.16 -14.17 12.00
N LEU A 510 1.01 -14.02 12.61
CA LEU A 510 1.39 -14.75 13.82
C LEU A 510 1.04 -13.88 15.01
N LYS A 511 -0.11 -14.18 15.64
CA LYS A 511 -0.83 -13.27 16.52
C LYS A 511 -0.22 -13.11 17.93
N PRO A 512 -0.60 -12.03 18.66
CA PRO A 512 -0.36 -11.86 20.10
C PRO A 512 -1.60 -12.21 20.97
N PRO A 513 -1.43 -12.58 22.26
CA PRO A 513 -2.50 -12.94 23.19
C PRO A 513 -2.52 -12.01 24.42
N ALA A 514 -3.03 -12.54 25.52
CA ALA A 514 -2.46 -12.37 26.85
C ALA A 514 -2.59 -13.70 27.63
N THR A 515 -1.61 -14.01 28.48
CA THR A 515 -1.70 -14.90 29.67
C THR A 515 -2.15 -16.38 29.52
N PHE A 516 -1.19 -17.28 29.82
CA PHE A 516 -1.30 -18.69 30.30
C PHE A 516 -1.95 -19.79 29.43
N GLY A 517 -1.19 -20.88 29.17
CA GLY A 517 -1.78 -22.22 29.35
C GLY A 517 -1.58 -23.36 28.33
N SER A 518 -0.45 -23.47 27.61
CA SER A 518 0.02 -24.76 27.02
C SER A 518 1.46 -24.60 26.47
N CYS A 519 2.08 -25.67 25.95
CA CYS A 519 3.38 -25.61 25.26
C CYS A 519 3.22 -25.70 23.73
N PRO A 520 3.45 -24.61 22.99
CA PRO A 520 3.73 -24.65 21.56
C PRO A 520 5.23 -24.45 21.30
N LYS A 521 5.87 -25.38 20.57
CA LYS A 521 7.07 -25.01 19.81
C LYS A 521 6.64 -24.08 18.70
N LEU A 522 7.07 -22.82 18.75
CA LEU A 522 6.60 -21.81 17.82
C LEU A 522 7.45 -21.77 16.57
N LEU A 523 6.77 -21.95 15.43
CA LEU A 523 7.31 -21.55 14.15
C LEU A 523 7.22 -20.02 14.06
N THR A 524 8.32 -19.38 14.45
CA THR A 524 8.93 -18.25 13.75
C THR A 524 8.06 -17.13 13.19
N THR A 525 8.37 -15.89 13.57
CA THR A 525 8.01 -14.72 12.77
C THR A 525 9.06 -14.37 11.74
N PHE A 526 8.62 -14.28 10.49
CA PHE A 526 9.35 -13.57 9.46
C PHE A 526 8.65 -12.27 9.09
N LEU A 527 9.10 -11.18 9.69
CA LEU A 527 9.07 -9.86 9.05
C LEU A 527 10.26 -9.79 8.10
N LEU A 528 10.14 -10.42 6.93
CA LEU A 528 11.18 -10.41 5.91
C LEU A 528 11.19 -9.09 5.15
N HIS A 529 11.87 -8.11 5.74
CA HIS A 529 12.70 -7.20 4.96
C HIS A 529 13.84 -8.01 4.32
N PHE A 530 13.55 -8.76 3.25
CA PHE A 530 14.61 -9.41 2.47
C PHE A 530 15.31 -8.36 1.61
N ASN A 531 16.52 -7.99 2.08
CA ASN A 531 17.57 -7.41 1.24
C ASN A 531 17.76 -8.32 -0.01
N PRO A 532 17.69 -7.81 -1.25
CA PRO A 532 17.27 -8.60 -2.44
C PRO A 532 18.36 -9.48 -3.06
N SER A 533 18.98 -10.34 -2.24
CA SER A 533 20.04 -11.26 -2.63
C SER A 533 19.55 -12.71 -2.60
N LEU A 534 19.72 -13.42 -3.72
CA LEU A 534 19.51 -14.87 -3.92
C LEU A 534 18.07 -15.38 -4.20
N ARG A 535 17.53 -15.04 -5.39
CA ARG A 535 17.15 -16.03 -6.44
C ARG A 535 16.74 -15.35 -7.77
N PRO A 536 16.66 -16.09 -8.91
CA PRO A 536 16.33 -15.51 -10.21
C PRO A 536 14.91 -14.89 -10.24
N LYS A 537 14.79 -13.67 -10.78
CA LYS A 537 13.48 -13.00 -10.93
C LYS A 537 12.59 -13.72 -11.95
N GLU A 538 11.39 -14.11 -11.53
CA GLU A 538 10.24 -13.99 -12.41
C GLU A 538 9.97 -12.50 -12.69
N LEU A 539 10.61 -12.01 -13.74
CA LEU A 539 10.08 -11.13 -14.78
C LEU A 539 8.81 -10.32 -14.45
N ARG A 540 8.86 -9.42 -13.45
CA ARG A 540 7.82 -8.39 -13.24
C ARG A 540 8.17 -7.14 -14.02
N ALA A 541 7.34 -6.77 -14.99
CA ALA A 541 7.43 -5.48 -15.66
C ALA A 541 7.45 -4.34 -14.63
N GLN A 542 8.34 -3.36 -14.83
CA GLN A 542 8.43 -2.16 -13.96
C GLN A 542 7.94 -0.88 -14.67
N GLY A 543 7.59 -1.00 -15.95
CA GLY A 543 7.16 0.03 -16.89
C GLY A 543 6.96 -0.63 -18.25
N SER A 544 7.01 0.13 -19.35
CA SER A 544 6.85 -0.39 -20.70
C SER A 544 8.08 -1.20 -21.14
N PRO A 545 7.93 -2.45 -21.62
CA PRO A 545 9.05 -3.32 -21.98
C PRO A 545 9.71 -2.92 -23.30
N LEU A 546 11.05 -2.96 -23.34
CA LEU A 546 11.83 -2.75 -24.57
C LEU A 546 12.42 -4.06 -25.07
N VAL A 547 12.64 -4.17 -26.38
CA VAL A 547 13.25 -5.35 -27.03
C VAL A 547 14.66 -5.06 -27.51
N TRP A 548 15.57 -6.04 -27.40
CA TRP A 548 16.90 -5.92 -28.01
C TRP A 548 16.79 -5.88 -29.53
N THR A 549 17.52 -4.97 -30.18
CA THR A 549 17.59 -4.92 -31.65
C THR A 549 19.00 -4.72 -32.19
N THR A 550 19.15 -4.96 -33.49
CA THR A 550 20.35 -4.72 -34.29
C THR A 550 20.00 -4.16 -35.67
N ASN A 551 20.94 -3.45 -36.29
CA ASN A 551 20.86 -3.01 -37.69
C ASN A 551 21.45 -4.03 -38.68
N ASN A 552 21.97 -5.18 -38.22
CA ASN A 552 22.56 -6.21 -39.07
C ASN A 552 21.48 -7.07 -39.77
N PRO A 553 21.31 -6.98 -41.11
CA PRO A 553 20.27 -7.72 -41.83
C PRO A 553 20.52 -9.23 -41.89
N ASN A 554 21.71 -9.70 -41.53
CA ASN A 554 22.06 -11.12 -41.48
C ASN A 554 21.77 -11.76 -40.10
N ASN A 555 21.16 -11.03 -39.15
CA ASN A 555 20.76 -11.63 -37.89
C ASN A 555 19.63 -12.66 -38.10
N ALA A 556 19.79 -13.86 -37.55
CA ALA A 556 18.81 -14.94 -37.71
C ALA A 556 17.45 -14.66 -37.02
N ALA A 557 17.42 -13.74 -36.04
CA ALA A 557 16.20 -13.27 -35.40
C ALA A 557 15.80 -11.88 -35.93
N THR A 558 14.50 -11.66 -36.10
CA THR A 558 13.91 -10.38 -36.51
C THR A 558 12.83 -9.95 -35.52
N VAL A 559 12.68 -8.65 -35.31
CA VAL A 559 11.68 -8.12 -34.35
C VAL A 559 10.26 -8.60 -34.70
N ASN A 560 9.92 -8.66 -36.00
CA ASN A 560 8.60 -9.06 -36.47
C ASN A 560 8.27 -10.54 -36.19
N SER A 561 9.25 -11.45 -36.27
CA SER A 561 9.03 -12.88 -36.07
C SER A 561 9.35 -13.33 -34.65
N GLN A 562 10.53 -12.99 -34.12
CA GLN A 562 11.02 -13.46 -32.83
C GLN A 562 10.74 -12.49 -31.67
N GLY A 563 10.34 -11.23 -31.93
CA GLY A 563 10.16 -10.22 -30.88
C GLY A 563 11.47 -9.69 -30.29
N TYR A 564 12.57 -9.82 -31.03
CA TYR A 564 13.89 -9.21 -30.82
C TYR A 564 14.72 -9.42 -32.11
N GLY A 565 15.86 -8.73 -32.25
CA GLY A 565 16.80 -8.95 -33.35
C GLY A 565 16.77 -7.87 -34.42
N TYR A 566 16.96 -8.23 -35.69
CA TYR A 566 17.03 -7.26 -36.78
C TYR A 566 15.72 -6.49 -36.96
N THR A 567 15.85 -5.18 -37.14
CA THR A 567 14.81 -4.29 -37.65
C THR A 567 15.44 -3.18 -38.50
N PRO A 568 14.87 -2.82 -39.67
CA PRO A 568 15.36 -1.72 -40.49
C PRO A 568 15.20 -0.34 -39.83
N LEU A 569 14.44 -0.23 -38.73
CA LEU A 569 14.27 1.01 -37.96
C LEU A 569 15.49 1.33 -37.09
N ASN A 570 16.30 0.33 -36.75
CA ASN A 570 17.55 0.55 -36.03
C ASN A 570 18.63 0.95 -37.05
N GLN A 571 19.11 2.17 -36.94
CA GLN A 571 20.14 2.73 -37.83
C GLN A 571 21.54 2.72 -37.19
N TRP A 572 21.65 2.40 -35.90
CA TRP A 572 22.80 2.79 -35.07
C TRP A 572 23.71 1.62 -34.63
N GLY A 573 23.23 0.37 -34.64
CA GLY A 573 24.05 -0.80 -34.34
C GLY A 573 23.38 -1.81 -33.42
N ASP A 574 24.17 -2.72 -32.86
CA ASP A 574 23.71 -3.64 -31.81
C ASP A 574 23.35 -2.90 -30.51
N HIS A 575 22.50 -3.51 -29.68
CA HIS A 575 22.15 -3.03 -28.33
C HIS A 575 21.35 -1.71 -28.23
N TYR A 576 20.72 -1.28 -29.32
CA TYR A 576 19.64 -0.30 -29.27
C TYR A 576 18.33 -1.00 -28.91
N TRP A 577 17.88 -0.79 -27.68
CA TRP A 577 16.67 -1.40 -27.11
C TRP A 577 15.44 -0.59 -27.49
N MET A 578 14.43 -1.23 -28.11
CA MET A 578 13.33 -0.55 -28.80
C MET A 578 11.98 -0.71 -28.10
N LEU A 579 11.25 0.40 -27.97
CA LEU A 579 9.80 0.46 -27.78
C LEU A 579 9.18 0.90 -29.12
N ASP A 580 8.15 0.20 -29.60
CA ASP A 580 7.44 0.52 -30.86
C ASP A 580 5.94 0.44 -30.61
N VAL A 581 5.31 1.61 -30.52
CA VAL A 581 3.94 1.80 -30.06
C VAL A 581 3.17 2.74 -30.99
N ASP A 582 1.86 2.58 -31.04
CA ASP A 582 0.93 3.64 -31.44
C ASP A 582 0.64 4.51 -30.21
N MET A 583 0.91 5.82 -30.29
CA MET A 583 0.88 6.75 -29.16
C MET A 583 -0.05 7.94 -29.44
N ASP A 584 -0.90 8.30 -28.49
CA ASP A 584 -1.76 9.48 -28.61
C ASP A 584 -0.96 10.79 -28.44
N CYS A 585 -0.57 11.40 -29.57
CA CYS A 585 0.21 12.62 -29.56
C CYS A 585 -0.56 13.84 -29.02
N SER A 586 -1.90 13.79 -28.97
CA SER A 586 -2.69 14.90 -28.37
C SER A 586 -2.42 15.07 -26.87
N ARG A 587 -1.85 14.05 -26.24
CA ARG A 587 -1.48 14.01 -24.82
C ARG A 587 -0.04 14.47 -24.56
N THR A 588 0.73 14.78 -25.60
CA THR A 588 2.10 15.31 -25.50
C THR A 588 2.12 16.83 -25.27
N GLU A 589 3.29 17.41 -25.02
CA GLU A 589 3.51 18.85 -24.88
C GLU A 589 4.31 19.35 -26.11
N TYR A 590 3.66 20.02 -27.07
CA TYR A 590 4.24 20.43 -28.36
C TYR A 590 4.81 19.26 -29.20
N GLY A 591 4.19 18.08 -29.09
CA GLY A 591 4.70 16.84 -29.69
C GLY A 591 5.76 16.12 -28.85
N TRP A 592 6.22 16.71 -27.74
CA TRP A 592 7.25 16.14 -26.87
C TRP A 592 6.68 15.42 -25.65
N PHE A 593 7.35 14.36 -25.23
CA PHE A 593 7.09 13.65 -23.99
C PHE A 593 8.40 13.23 -23.32
N GLU A 594 8.34 12.98 -22.02
CA GLU A 594 9.47 12.54 -21.23
C GLU A 594 9.51 11.01 -21.12
N VAL A 595 10.72 10.47 -21.05
CA VAL A 595 11.00 9.06 -20.74
C VAL A 595 12.16 8.94 -19.77
N LYS A 596 12.14 7.90 -18.94
CA LYS A 596 13.29 7.47 -18.14
C LYS A 596 13.47 5.96 -18.23
N ALA A 597 14.66 5.52 -18.61
CA ALA A 597 15.03 4.13 -18.75
C ALA A 597 15.49 3.49 -17.44
N MET A 598 15.23 2.19 -17.30
CA MET A 598 15.77 1.37 -16.23
C MET A 598 16.15 -0.02 -16.74
N THR A 599 17.29 -0.53 -16.28
CA THR A 599 17.64 -1.95 -16.42
C THR A 599 17.14 -2.75 -15.23
N ILE A 600 16.69 -3.97 -15.48
CA ILE A 600 16.39 -4.96 -14.45
C ILE A 600 17.37 -6.12 -14.63
N VAL A 601 18.21 -6.34 -13.61
CA VAL A 601 19.11 -7.49 -13.57
C VAL A 601 18.35 -8.70 -13.01
N ARG A 602 18.36 -9.84 -13.73
CA ARG A 602 17.60 -11.06 -13.38
C ARG A 602 18.29 -11.95 -12.32
N TYR A 603 19.56 -11.72 -12.01
CA TYR A 603 20.33 -12.53 -11.06
C TYR A 603 20.13 -12.10 -9.58
N PRO A 604 20.42 -13.01 -8.62
CA PRO A 604 20.65 -12.68 -7.22
C PRO A 604 21.41 -11.36 -6.96
N GLY A 605 20.86 -10.47 -6.13
CA GLY A 605 21.46 -9.16 -5.82
C GLY A 605 21.17 -8.08 -6.88
N GLY A 606 20.53 -8.46 -7.99
CA GLY A 606 20.17 -7.56 -9.08
C GLY A 606 19.01 -6.61 -8.75
N GLY A 607 19.31 -5.32 -8.61
CA GLY A 607 18.30 -4.27 -8.40
C GLY A 607 17.51 -3.87 -9.65
N VAL A 608 16.79 -2.76 -9.53
CA VAL A 608 16.42 -1.90 -10.65
C VAL A 608 17.49 -0.82 -10.72
N GLN A 609 18.18 -0.68 -11.85
CA GLN A 609 19.11 0.43 -12.09
C GLN A 609 18.43 1.38 -13.08
N TRP A 610 17.91 2.48 -12.54
CA TRP A 610 17.54 3.66 -13.31
C TRP A 610 18.77 4.28 -13.98
N GLU A 611 18.58 4.89 -15.15
CA GLU A 611 19.51 5.91 -15.58
C GLU A 611 19.46 7.12 -14.63
N SER A 612 20.61 7.76 -14.44
CA SER A 612 20.74 8.96 -13.60
C SER A 612 20.00 10.16 -14.23
N ASP A 613 19.93 11.29 -13.54
CA ASP A 613 19.30 12.48 -14.12
C ASP A 613 20.10 13.05 -15.30
N ARG A 614 19.38 13.41 -16.37
CA ARG A 614 19.91 13.82 -17.67
C ARG A 614 19.82 15.33 -17.84
N ASN A 615 20.90 15.96 -18.30
CA ASN A 615 20.82 17.32 -18.83
C ASN A 615 20.76 17.27 -20.36
N GLN A 616 19.66 16.71 -20.89
CA GLN A 616 19.44 16.63 -22.33
C GLN A 616 19.33 18.04 -22.93
N GLY A 617 20.19 18.34 -23.91
CA GLY A 617 20.16 19.57 -24.70
C GLY A 617 19.26 19.47 -25.93
N THR A 618 19.59 20.22 -26.98
CA THR A 618 18.95 20.12 -28.30
C THR A 618 19.31 18.80 -28.97
N CYS A 619 18.31 18.04 -29.43
CA CYS A 619 18.52 16.79 -30.15
C CYS A 619 18.89 17.02 -31.62
N GLY A 620 19.81 16.21 -32.14
CA GLY A 620 20.10 16.11 -33.57
C GLY A 620 19.09 15.24 -34.31
N GLY A 621 19.38 14.95 -35.58
CA GLY A 621 18.51 14.15 -36.47
C GLY A 621 17.52 15.00 -37.28
N THR A 622 16.83 14.36 -38.23
CA THR A 622 15.96 15.05 -39.20
C THR A 622 14.69 15.66 -38.59
N ALA A 623 14.30 15.20 -37.40
CA ALA A 623 13.18 15.70 -36.61
C ALA A 623 13.62 16.17 -35.20
N GLY A 624 14.91 16.47 -35.04
CA GLY A 624 15.51 17.01 -33.82
C GLY A 624 14.95 18.38 -33.42
N GLY A 625 15.48 18.92 -32.33
CA GLY A 625 15.03 20.20 -31.77
C GLY A 625 15.26 20.33 -30.27
N THR A 626 14.81 21.46 -29.72
CA THR A 626 14.96 21.79 -28.30
C THR A 626 13.70 21.38 -27.54
N LYS A 627 13.90 20.75 -26.37
CA LYS A 627 12.82 20.35 -25.45
C LYS A 627 12.05 21.57 -24.90
N PRO A 628 10.74 21.46 -24.62
CA PRO A 628 9.90 22.60 -24.24
C PRO A 628 10.14 23.14 -22.82
N TYR A 629 10.70 22.34 -21.91
CA TYR A 629 11.05 22.76 -20.55
C TYR A 629 12.24 21.94 -20.01
N SER A 630 12.80 22.39 -18.89
CA SER A 630 13.84 21.63 -18.18
C SER A 630 13.22 20.48 -17.39
N SER A 631 13.86 19.32 -17.44
CA SER A 631 13.62 18.16 -16.57
C SER A 631 14.89 17.27 -16.63
N GLY A 632 15.07 16.43 -15.60
CA GLY A 632 16.12 15.42 -15.47
C GLY A 632 15.88 14.12 -16.25
N ASN A 633 14.87 14.08 -17.13
CA ASN A 633 14.50 12.93 -17.95
C ASN A 633 14.89 13.15 -19.43
N HIS A 634 14.88 12.06 -20.21
CA HIS A 634 15.01 12.17 -21.66
C HIS A 634 13.72 12.71 -22.29
N PHE A 635 13.84 13.53 -23.34
CA PHE A 635 12.70 14.03 -24.11
C PHE A 635 12.67 13.41 -25.50
N ALA A 636 11.57 12.74 -25.80
CA ALA A 636 11.23 12.14 -27.09
C ALA A 636 10.11 12.92 -27.78
N ARG A 637 9.96 12.75 -29.10
CA ARG A 637 8.86 13.28 -29.90
C ARG A 637 7.93 12.16 -30.37
N CYS A 638 6.64 12.38 -30.19
CA CYS A 638 5.59 11.50 -30.70
C CYS A 638 5.48 11.62 -32.22
N GLY A 639 5.16 10.51 -32.89
CA GLY A 639 5.17 10.44 -34.35
C GLY A 639 6.56 10.36 -34.98
N LYS A 640 7.62 10.05 -34.20
CA LYS A 640 9.03 10.04 -34.65
C LYS A 640 9.79 8.78 -34.19
N ILE A 641 10.98 8.58 -34.78
CA ILE A 641 11.99 7.63 -34.30
C ILE A 641 12.97 8.39 -33.40
N ASN A 642 13.01 8.01 -32.12
CA ASN A 642 13.84 8.66 -31.10
C ASN A 642 14.96 7.70 -30.68
N ALA A 643 16.18 8.20 -30.50
CA ALA A 643 17.31 7.42 -30.01
C ALA A 643 18.11 8.19 -28.95
N PHE A 644 18.36 7.52 -27.83
CA PHE A 644 19.08 8.05 -26.66
C PHE A 644 20.18 7.07 -26.23
N ASP A 645 21.25 7.59 -25.61
CA ASP A 645 22.22 6.75 -24.92
C ASP A 645 21.84 6.60 -23.44
N PHE A 646 21.79 5.38 -22.92
CA PHE A 646 21.54 5.13 -21.49
C PHE A 646 22.64 5.79 -20.67
N ASP A 647 22.24 6.64 -19.71
CA ASP A 647 23.12 7.54 -18.96
C ASP A 647 23.85 8.64 -19.78
N GLY A 648 23.51 8.84 -21.05
CA GLY A 648 24.04 9.89 -21.91
C GLY A 648 23.20 11.18 -21.91
N ASN A 649 23.75 12.28 -22.43
CA ASN A 649 22.98 13.52 -22.70
C ASN A 649 22.64 13.68 -24.20
N ALA A 650 23.14 12.78 -25.05
CA ALA A 650 22.93 12.81 -26.49
C ALA A 650 21.55 12.25 -26.87
N CYS A 651 20.94 12.85 -27.88
CA CYS A 651 19.69 12.40 -28.48
C CYS A 651 19.66 12.68 -29.98
N THR A 652 19.15 11.71 -30.74
CA THR A 652 18.86 11.83 -32.17
C THR A 652 17.39 11.53 -32.40
N ILE A 653 16.68 12.40 -33.11
CA ILE A 653 15.27 12.22 -33.43
C ILE A 653 15.10 12.38 -34.94
N ASN A 654 14.59 11.33 -35.59
CA ASN A 654 14.41 11.25 -37.03
C ASN A 654 12.92 11.08 -37.38
N GLU A 655 12.58 11.51 -38.59
CA GLU A 655 11.38 11.06 -39.29
C GLU A 655 11.41 9.54 -39.55
N PHE A 656 10.25 8.94 -39.84
CA PHE A 656 10.08 7.52 -40.16
C PHE A 656 10.59 7.11 -41.54
#